data_AF-A0A939T529-F1
#
_entry.id   AF-A0A939T529-F1
#
_cell.length_a   1.000
_cell.length_b   1.000
_cell.length_c   1.000
_cell.angle_alpha   90.00
_cell.angle_beta   90.00
_cell.angle_gamma   90.00
#
_symmetry.space_group_name_H-M   'P 1'
#
loop_
_entity.id
_entity.type
_entity.pdbx_description
1 polymer ?
#
loop_
_entity_poly.entity_id
_entity_poly.type
_entity_poly.pdbx_seq_one_letter_code
_entity_poly.pdbx_strand_id
1 'polypeptide(L)'
;MNADDVLDGWVATGEVAKVADLARALPESGRRVIAKALPGYLRDARAATEWGFLADHQTLPLLAAGMATMSGAAAVAGWMTRRELRTWISRDRDTIIRQLAAILADRPAEWRADVAHRLSARLRPNAGSWRDTQVWELAAELVRGAQAGPPLDDAFVRGWVLWGGDPVKLASDAFAEALIPRFFEVDGIGGVLGNRERWWPGAGYAGPIIELTKAGRLERKAMMDGCVSRLLRGGEANDLQWFVLLYDAFQPTLEESEAYLRDHVRILPTAPPAIVEHALAEVRRLDDAGRLPAGLFAEAADALAFRPERKLVRTALTWLDRAARKHDTARKHDTARKHDRVDATLAAVSIAFGHESLEIQERAAKVAVKHASLATEQTRETVREAATSLPHESRERIAAAFGAVTSVPTAEVPAPSLAVPVPVRAELPPPIASIAELVEASVRVLRDHETEGVLAERVLAGLVEFAYSRPDETREALRAAVLEAAPWLDYHSDSVGNGNSATWLGHAIQSLVPPTQKHAQRWSPTPPPPNEPLSVLQARMEEIGAAVGRSPVLLSTPTDVTGHVSAEALLDRMERLEAAGQEPGPLDLDQALLRLPREIESDVLTRARRLSSLAGQLIVEWLTTGGLRDPEIVSAAYQIPWAYGGKVPRVLPTITQPDTTSTIAASLCELPPKGEWSFLTVGPYFHPPHATWWPILLPSHREVIAAHALVLAPSRNEERSNLGTVLLGLTHADGPIGSTMVTLLAYGLSAKHRKERADAVEALLTLSARGMLNVLDLAQAIVTLVQIGELKLNRVTESLTEAARAGAYADVIAVIADALPVLIPEPGEKAPNALPDLIALAAEAAEATGARTEVKGLADVAARGGSSRLVREAVRLHRTLTAEDTR
;
A
#
# COMPACT_ATOMS: atom_id res chain seq x y z
N MET A 1 24.08 -15.82 -51.02
CA MET A 1 22.89 -15.59 -50.19
C MET A 1 23.10 -14.25 -49.52
N ASN A 2 22.31 -13.24 -49.88
CA ASN A 2 22.30 -11.97 -49.15
C ASN A 2 21.50 -12.19 -47.86
N ALA A 3 22.10 -11.88 -46.71
CA ALA A 3 21.45 -12.16 -45.42
C ALA A 3 20.29 -11.20 -45.14
N ASP A 4 20.41 -9.95 -45.59
CA ASP A 4 19.41 -8.91 -45.35
C ASP A 4 18.14 -9.18 -46.17
N ASP A 5 18.26 -9.51 -47.45
CA ASP A 5 17.11 -9.89 -48.30
C ASP A 5 16.33 -11.10 -47.72
N VAL A 6 17.04 -12.05 -47.09
CA VAL A 6 16.40 -13.21 -46.44
C VAL A 6 15.68 -12.78 -45.16
N LEU A 7 16.29 -11.91 -44.35
CA LEU A 7 15.71 -11.40 -43.12
C LEU A 7 14.50 -10.49 -43.40
N ASP A 8 14.56 -9.64 -44.42
CA ASP A 8 13.43 -8.84 -44.90
C ASP A 8 12.26 -9.75 -45.29
N GLY A 9 12.55 -10.82 -46.04
CA GLY A 9 11.55 -11.83 -46.40
C GLY A 9 10.94 -12.54 -45.19
N TRP A 10 11.73 -12.85 -44.16
CA TRP A 10 11.25 -13.48 -42.93
C TRP A 10 10.40 -12.53 -42.09
N VAL A 11 10.84 -11.29 -41.94
CA VAL A 11 10.09 -10.22 -41.25
C VAL A 11 8.75 -9.95 -41.95
N ALA A 12 8.74 -9.91 -43.28
CA ALA A 12 7.52 -9.71 -44.07
C ALA A 12 6.47 -10.81 -43.87
N THR A 13 6.86 -12.01 -43.44
CA THR A 13 5.89 -13.08 -43.15
C THR A 13 5.03 -12.78 -41.92
N GLY A 14 5.55 -12.03 -40.94
CA GLY A 14 4.89 -11.78 -39.65
C GLY A 14 4.65 -13.03 -38.79
N GLU A 15 5.08 -14.22 -39.23
CA GLU A 15 4.66 -15.50 -38.66
C GLU A 15 5.84 -16.33 -38.13
N VAL A 16 5.86 -16.58 -36.83
CA VAL A 16 6.91 -17.36 -36.12
C VAL A 16 7.12 -18.74 -36.74
N ALA A 17 6.04 -19.46 -37.05
CA ALA A 17 6.10 -20.81 -37.61
C ALA A 17 6.76 -20.84 -39.00
N LYS A 18 6.39 -19.90 -39.87
CA LYS A 18 6.96 -19.80 -41.23
C LYS A 18 8.45 -19.47 -41.19
N VAL A 19 8.88 -18.55 -40.31
CA VAL A 19 10.31 -18.26 -40.14
C VAL A 19 11.07 -19.49 -39.67
N ALA A 20 10.52 -20.26 -38.74
CA ALA A 20 11.14 -21.50 -38.27
C ALA A 20 11.33 -22.52 -39.41
N ASP A 21 10.31 -22.73 -40.23
CA ASP A 21 10.37 -23.67 -41.37
C ASP A 21 11.38 -23.21 -42.43
N LEU A 22 11.39 -21.93 -42.77
CA LEU A 22 12.35 -21.33 -43.70
C LEU A 22 13.79 -21.45 -43.17
N ALA A 23 14.00 -21.22 -41.88
CA ALA A 23 15.30 -21.37 -41.25
C ALA A 23 15.77 -22.84 -41.21
N ARG A 24 14.87 -23.81 -40.99
CA ARG A 24 15.18 -25.25 -41.04
C ARG A 24 15.58 -25.70 -42.44
N ALA A 25 14.98 -25.13 -43.49
CA ALA A 25 15.31 -25.46 -44.87
C ALA A 25 16.72 -24.99 -45.30
N LEU A 26 17.35 -24.08 -44.53
CA LEU A 26 18.70 -23.61 -44.82
C LEU A 26 19.78 -24.61 -44.36
N PRO A 27 20.84 -24.82 -45.17
CA PRO A 27 22.00 -25.57 -44.72
C PRO A 27 22.69 -24.86 -43.54
N GLU A 28 23.50 -25.59 -42.78
CA GLU A 28 24.18 -25.03 -41.60
C GLU A 28 25.03 -23.79 -41.92
N SER A 29 25.72 -23.78 -43.06
CA SER A 29 26.48 -22.62 -43.55
C SER A 29 25.58 -21.40 -43.78
N GLY A 30 24.38 -21.60 -44.33
CA GLY A 30 23.37 -20.55 -44.51
C GLY A 30 22.86 -20.00 -43.18
N ARG A 31 22.54 -20.88 -42.23
CA ARG A 31 22.12 -20.47 -40.87
C ARG A 31 23.19 -19.66 -40.15
N ARG A 32 24.47 -20.03 -40.27
CA ARG A 32 25.59 -19.25 -39.68
C ARG A 32 25.73 -17.85 -40.28
N VAL A 33 25.49 -17.72 -41.59
CA VAL A 33 25.49 -16.41 -42.27
C VAL A 33 24.38 -15.51 -41.74
N ILE A 34 23.15 -16.03 -41.63
CA ILE A 34 22.01 -15.28 -41.06
C ILE A 34 22.27 -14.91 -39.60
N ALA A 35 22.73 -15.87 -38.78
CA ALA A 35 23.01 -15.63 -37.36
C ALA A 35 24.03 -14.50 -37.12
N LYS A 36 25.03 -14.37 -38.01
CA LYS A 36 26.04 -13.30 -37.94
C LYS A 36 25.47 -11.93 -38.33
N ALA A 37 24.53 -11.88 -39.26
CA ALA A 37 23.91 -10.65 -39.75
C ALA A 37 22.86 -10.08 -38.79
N LEU A 38 22.13 -10.93 -38.06
CA LEU A 38 21.00 -10.57 -37.19
C LEU A 38 21.24 -9.37 -36.25
N PRO A 39 22.37 -9.23 -35.52
CA PRO A 39 22.57 -8.07 -34.65
C PRO A 39 22.72 -6.74 -35.41
N GLY A 40 23.28 -6.78 -36.62
CA GLY A 40 23.40 -5.62 -37.52
C GLY A 40 22.04 -5.27 -38.10
N TYR A 41 21.35 -6.26 -38.67
CA TYR A 41 19.99 -6.09 -39.19
C TYR A 41 19.03 -5.54 -38.12
N LEU A 42 19.06 -6.05 -36.89
CA LEU A 42 18.23 -5.53 -35.79
C LEU A 42 18.53 -4.05 -35.49
N ARG A 43 19.80 -3.64 -35.57
CA ARG A 43 20.19 -2.23 -35.39
C ARG A 43 19.66 -1.37 -36.53
N ASP A 44 19.81 -1.84 -37.77
CA ASP A 44 19.45 -1.08 -38.96
C ASP A 44 17.93 -1.01 -39.13
N ALA A 45 17.21 -2.11 -38.87
CA ALA A 45 15.75 -2.15 -38.84
C ALA A 45 15.18 -1.17 -37.81
N ARG A 46 15.81 -1.06 -36.63
CA ARG A 46 15.43 -0.04 -35.63
C ARG A 46 15.75 1.37 -36.09
N ALA A 47 16.91 1.58 -36.71
CA ALA A 47 17.28 2.90 -37.24
C ALA A 47 16.36 3.34 -38.39
N ALA A 48 15.82 2.37 -39.14
CA ALA A 48 14.87 2.60 -40.22
C ALA A 48 13.44 2.87 -39.73
N THR A 49 13.10 2.50 -38.48
CA THR A 49 11.84 2.93 -37.90
C THR A 49 11.96 4.36 -37.39
N GLU A 50 10.89 5.11 -37.57
CA GLU A 50 10.82 6.51 -37.15
C GLU A 50 11.12 6.67 -35.65
N TRP A 51 11.01 5.62 -34.83
CA TRP A 51 11.09 5.70 -33.36
C TRP A 51 12.06 4.73 -32.68
N GLY A 52 12.78 3.89 -33.43
CA GLY A 52 13.73 2.94 -32.85
C GLY A 52 13.09 1.73 -32.16
N PHE A 53 11.78 1.54 -32.33
CA PHE A 53 11.01 0.37 -31.86
C PHE A 53 10.61 -0.50 -33.04
N LEU A 54 10.35 -1.78 -32.74
CA LEU A 54 9.88 -2.77 -33.71
C LEU A 54 8.48 -3.24 -33.32
N ALA A 55 7.58 -3.32 -34.29
CA ALA A 55 6.25 -3.87 -34.06
C ALA A 55 6.30 -5.40 -33.89
N ASP A 56 5.28 -6.00 -33.26
CA ASP A 56 5.21 -7.45 -33.00
C ASP A 56 5.47 -8.32 -34.25
N HIS A 57 4.93 -7.89 -35.40
CA HIS A 57 5.12 -8.57 -36.68
C HIS A 57 6.58 -8.55 -37.18
N GLN A 58 7.44 -7.72 -36.62
CA GLN A 58 8.88 -7.69 -36.89
C GLN A 58 9.65 -8.39 -35.77
N THR A 59 9.28 -8.11 -34.52
CA THR A 59 9.95 -8.61 -33.31
C THR A 59 9.88 -10.13 -33.19
N LEU A 60 8.70 -10.73 -33.34
CA LEU A 60 8.50 -12.18 -33.19
C LEU A 60 9.23 -12.98 -34.29
N PRO A 61 9.16 -12.61 -35.58
CA PRO A 61 10.01 -13.18 -36.63
C PRO A 61 11.51 -13.05 -36.36
N LEU A 62 12.00 -11.90 -35.89
CA LEU A 62 13.43 -11.72 -35.58
C LEU A 62 13.89 -12.54 -34.38
N LEU A 63 13.03 -12.69 -33.37
CA LEU A 63 13.27 -13.60 -32.26
C LEU A 63 13.38 -15.05 -32.78
N ALA A 64 12.40 -15.49 -33.57
CA ALA A 64 12.36 -16.82 -34.18
C ALA A 64 13.59 -17.09 -35.06
N ALA A 65 13.98 -16.11 -35.87
CA ALA A 65 15.15 -16.16 -36.73
C ALA A 65 16.44 -16.42 -35.93
N GLY A 66 16.65 -15.69 -34.83
CA GLY A 66 17.80 -15.90 -33.95
C GLY A 66 17.77 -17.26 -33.26
N MET A 67 16.61 -17.69 -32.77
CA MET A 67 16.45 -19.02 -32.15
C MET A 67 16.76 -20.16 -33.14
N ALA A 68 16.32 -20.04 -34.39
CA ALA A 68 16.48 -21.08 -35.40
C ALA A 68 17.90 -21.16 -36.01
N THR A 69 18.61 -20.02 -36.07
CA THR A 69 19.88 -19.91 -36.81
C THR A 69 21.12 -19.96 -35.91
N MET A 70 21.03 -19.48 -34.67
CA MET A 70 22.16 -19.51 -33.73
C MET A 70 22.43 -20.94 -33.21
N SER A 71 23.70 -21.31 -33.04
CA SER A 71 24.11 -22.65 -32.64
C SER A 71 24.38 -22.81 -31.13
N GLY A 72 24.88 -21.77 -30.46
CA GLY A 72 25.23 -21.82 -29.04
C GLY A 72 24.08 -21.46 -28.11
N ALA A 73 23.88 -22.23 -27.04
CA ALA A 73 22.85 -21.98 -26.03
C ALA A 73 23.01 -20.59 -25.38
N ALA A 74 24.24 -20.14 -25.13
CA ALA A 74 24.52 -18.80 -24.61
C ALA A 74 24.09 -17.68 -25.58
N ALA A 75 24.31 -17.87 -26.88
CA ALA A 75 23.93 -16.90 -27.91
C ALA A 75 22.42 -16.81 -28.05
N VAL A 76 21.73 -17.96 -28.09
CA VAL A 76 20.26 -18.03 -28.14
C VAL A 76 19.63 -17.38 -26.91
N ALA A 77 20.08 -17.75 -25.71
CA ALA A 77 19.57 -17.14 -24.47
C ALA A 77 19.86 -15.64 -24.41
N GLY A 78 21.03 -15.18 -24.90
CA GLY A 78 21.36 -13.76 -25.02
C GLY A 78 20.47 -13.02 -26.02
N TRP A 79 20.12 -13.64 -27.14
CA TRP A 79 19.19 -13.09 -28.13
C TRP A 79 17.77 -12.96 -27.57
N MET A 80 17.26 -14.01 -26.94
CA MET A 80 15.92 -14.05 -26.36
C MET A 80 15.72 -13.04 -25.22
N THR A 81 16.81 -12.66 -24.56
CA THR A 81 16.78 -11.69 -23.46
C THR A 81 17.11 -10.27 -23.88
N ARG A 82 17.32 -10.00 -25.17
CA ARG A 82 17.54 -8.64 -25.68
C ARG A 82 16.33 -7.76 -25.42
N ARG A 83 16.57 -6.59 -24.84
CA ARG A 83 15.52 -5.64 -24.45
C ARG A 83 14.64 -5.24 -25.63
N GLU A 84 15.23 -5.11 -26.81
CA GLU A 84 14.56 -4.73 -28.06
C GLU A 84 13.60 -5.79 -28.56
N LEU A 85 13.85 -7.05 -28.21
CA LEU A 85 13.01 -8.16 -28.63
C LEU A 85 11.91 -8.43 -27.61
N ARG A 86 12.09 -8.18 -26.32
CA ARG A 86 11.11 -8.53 -25.25
C ARG A 86 9.85 -7.64 -25.20
N THR A 87 9.34 -7.21 -26.35
CA THR A 87 8.29 -6.20 -26.50
C THR A 87 6.89 -6.75 -26.79
N TRP A 88 6.74 -8.06 -27.02
CA TRP A 88 5.46 -8.64 -27.42
C TRP A 88 4.53 -8.89 -26.21
N ILE A 89 3.27 -8.44 -26.25
CA ILE A 89 2.21 -8.79 -25.27
C ILE A 89 0.98 -9.23 -26.05
N SER A 90 0.77 -10.54 -26.17
CA SER A 90 -0.34 -11.08 -26.97
C SER A 90 -1.41 -11.75 -26.11
N ARG A 91 -2.68 -11.59 -26.51
CA ARG A 91 -3.82 -12.41 -26.03
C ARG A 91 -3.60 -13.91 -26.27
N ASP A 92 -2.71 -14.27 -27.21
CA ASP A 92 -2.33 -15.64 -27.57
C ASP A 92 -0.95 -16.05 -27.02
N ARG A 93 -0.53 -15.48 -25.89
CA ARG A 93 0.78 -15.71 -25.24
C ARG A 93 1.18 -17.18 -25.20
N ASP A 94 0.32 -18.05 -24.69
CA ASP A 94 0.63 -19.47 -24.52
C ASP A 94 0.91 -20.17 -25.86
N THR A 95 0.23 -19.74 -26.93
CA THR A 95 0.46 -20.26 -28.29
C THR A 95 1.81 -19.81 -28.83
N ILE A 96 2.18 -18.56 -28.61
CA ILE A 96 3.49 -18.03 -29.02
C ILE A 96 4.62 -18.74 -28.26
N ILE A 97 4.50 -18.93 -26.95
CA ILE A 97 5.50 -19.65 -26.15
C ILE A 97 5.71 -21.08 -26.70
N ARG A 98 4.63 -21.81 -27.01
CA ARG A 98 4.73 -23.14 -27.63
C ARG A 98 5.39 -23.11 -29.00
N GLN A 99 5.05 -22.13 -29.85
CA GLN A 99 5.67 -21.98 -31.17
C GLN A 99 7.17 -21.72 -31.06
N LEU A 100 7.58 -20.82 -30.16
CA LEU A 100 9.00 -20.52 -29.91
C LEU A 100 9.75 -21.72 -29.35
N ALA A 101 9.17 -22.45 -28.39
CA ALA A 101 9.76 -23.67 -27.87
C ALA A 101 9.91 -24.75 -28.97
N ALA A 102 8.94 -24.86 -29.89
CA ALA A 102 8.97 -25.80 -31.01
C ALA A 102 10.11 -25.52 -32.01
N ILE A 103 10.60 -24.27 -32.12
CA ILE A 103 11.79 -23.94 -32.93
C ILE A 103 13.03 -24.70 -32.43
N LEU A 104 13.11 -24.88 -31.11
CA LEU A 104 14.26 -25.49 -30.46
C LEU A 104 14.07 -27.00 -30.23
N ALA A 105 12.91 -27.57 -30.55
CA ALA A 105 12.57 -28.96 -30.24
C ALA A 105 13.57 -30.00 -30.78
N ASP A 106 14.16 -29.75 -31.96
CA ASP A 106 15.15 -30.63 -32.59
C ASP A 106 16.54 -30.58 -31.93
N ARG A 107 16.75 -29.66 -30.97
CA ARG A 107 18.02 -29.53 -30.25
C ARG A 107 18.12 -30.58 -29.13
N PRO A 108 19.35 -31.08 -28.83
CA PRO A 108 19.56 -32.01 -27.72
C PRO A 108 18.95 -31.51 -26.40
N ALA A 109 18.44 -32.43 -25.59
CA ALA A 109 17.77 -32.10 -24.32
C ALA A 109 18.68 -31.29 -23.37
N GLU A 110 19.95 -31.69 -23.21
CA GLU A 110 20.94 -30.98 -22.39
C GLU A 110 21.18 -29.54 -22.89
N TRP A 111 21.17 -29.32 -24.20
CA TRP A 111 21.34 -27.99 -24.78
C TRP A 111 20.13 -27.10 -24.49
N ARG A 112 18.91 -27.64 -24.59
CA ARG A 112 17.67 -26.91 -24.26
C ARG A 112 17.59 -26.56 -22.78
N ALA A 113 18.02 -27.48 -21.91
CA ALA A 113 18.15 -27.22 -20.48
C ALA A 113 19.17 -26.10 -20.19
N ASP A 114 20.35 -26.10 -20.84
CA ASP A 114 21.34 -25.02 -20.70
C ASP A 114 20.77 -23.65 -21.11
N VAL A 115 20.00 -23.59 -22.22
CA VAL A 115 19.28 -22.35 -22.59
C VAL A 115 18.35 -21.90 -21.46
N ALA A 116 17.52 -22.79 -20.93
CA ALA A 116 16.58 -22.44 -19.87
C ALA A 116 17.26 -21.94 -18.58
N HIS A 117 18.34 -22.58 -18.14
CA HIS A 117 19.14 -22.10 -17.00
C HIS A 117 19.71 -20.70 -17.25
N ARG A 118 20.20 -20.45 -18.47
CA ARG A 118 20.74 -19.13 -18.85
C ARG A 118 19.66 -18.06 -18.98
N LEU A 119 18.46 -18.43 -19.39
CA LEU A 119 17.31 -17.52 -19.36
C LEU A 119 16.95 -17.17 -17.92
N SER A 120 16.87 -18.18 -17.05
CA SER A 120 16.58 -18.02 -15.63
C SER A 120 17.54 -17.07 -14.92
N ALA A 121 18.85 -17.24 -15.14
CA ALA A 121 19.89 -16.38 -14.56
C ALA A 121 19.76 -14.88 -14.92
N ARG A 122 19.02 -14.56 -15.99
CA ARG A 122 18.78 -13.19 -16.46
C ARG A 122 17.44 -12.60 -16.01
N LEU A 123 16.58 -13.39 -15.36
CA LEU A 123 15.30 -12.94 -14.84
C LEU A 123 15.47 -12.01 -13.64
N ARG A 124 14.55 -11.06 -13.48
CA ARG A 124 14.43 -10.22 -12.27
C ARG A 124 12.97 -10.22 -11.80
N PRO A 125 12.48 -11.35 -11.25
CA PRO A 125 11.06 -11.55 -11.00
C PRO A 125 10.50 -10.52 -10.02
N ASN A 126 9.48 -9.81 -10.47
CA ASN A 126 8.67 -8.90 -9.67
C ASN A 126 7.21 -9.03 -10.11
N ALA A 127 6.26 -8.80 -9.22
CA ALA A 127 4.82 -8.96 -9.47
C ALA A 127 4.32 -8.11 -10.66
N GLY A 128 4.99 -6.99 -10.98
CA GLY A 128 4.70 -6.14 -12.13
C GLY A 128 5.57 -6.37 -13.38
N SER A 129 6.52 -7.31 -13.37
CA SER A 129 7.45 -7.53 -14.50
C SER A 129 6.89 -8.52 -15.52
N TRP A 130 5.99 -8.05 -16.39
CA TRP A 130 5.41 -8.87 -17.46
C TRP A 130 6.45 -9.36 -18.50
N ARG A 131 7.56 -8.62 -18.70
CA ARG A 131 8.66 -9.04 -19.58
C ARG A 131 9.36 -10.29 -19.08
N ASP A 132 9.48 -10.43 -17.76
CA ASP A 132 10.15 -11.60 -17.16
C ASP A 132 9.21 -12.82 -17.13
N THR A 133 7.89 -12.60 -17.06
CA THR A 133 6.90 -13.67 -17.15
C THR A 133 7.07 -14.54 -18.39
N GLN A 134 7.19 -13.92 -19.57
CA GLN A 134 7.29 -14.65 -20.84
C GLN A 134 8.61 -15.41 -20.98
N VAL A 135 9.71 -14.80 -20.51
CA VAL A 135 11.03 -15.45 -20.52
C VAL A 135 11.04 -16.64 -19.56
N TRP A 136 10.39 -16.50 -18.39
CA TRP A 136 10.21 -17.58 -17.44
C TRP A 136 9.34 -18.71 -18.00
N GLU A 137 8.20 -18.39 -18.62
CA GLU A 137 7.29 -19.36 -19.25
C GLU A 137 8.00 -20.15 -20.35
N LEU A 138 8.80 -19.47 -21.18
CA LEU A 138 9.59 -20.11 -22.21
C LEU A 138 10.70 -21.00 -21.63
N ALA A 139 11.39 -20.56 -20.59
CA ALA A 139 12.37 -21.38 -19.88
C ALA A 139 11.71 -22.64 -19.28
N ALA A 140 10.54 -22.48 -18.65
CA ALA A 140 9.75 -23.58 -18.12
C ALA A 140 9.33 -24.58 -19.22
N GLU A 141 8.86 -24.09 -20.37
CA GLU A 141 8.46 -24.94 -21.50
C GLU A 141 9.64 -25.71 -22.09
N LEU A 142 10.82 -25.06 -22.23
CA LEU A 142 12.03 -25.71 -22.71
C LEU A 142 12.50 -26.85 -21.79
N VAL A 143 12.43 -26.64 -20.47
CA VAL A 143 12.80 -27.66 -19.47
C VAL A 143 11.81 -28.83 -19.51
N ARG A 144 10.49 -28.55 -19.54
CA ARG A 144 9.45 -29.59 -19.63
C ARG A 144 9.64 -30.44 -20.88
N GLY A 145 9.82 -29.80 -22.04
CA GLY A 145 10.07 -30.50 -23.29
C GLY A 145 11.40 -31.26 -23.32
N ALA A 146 12.40 -30.84 -22.52
CA ALA A 146 13.68 -31.52 -22.39
C ALA A 146 13.62 -32.69 -21.39
N GLN A 147 12.53 -32.80 -20.62
CA GLN A 147 12.41 -33.72 -19.48
C GLN A 147 13.59 -33.57 -18.49
N ALA A 148 14.13 -32.36 -18.39
CA ALA A 148 15.21 -32.02 -17.46
C ALA A 148 14.62 -31.49 -16.14
N GLY A 149 15.43 -31.48 -15.08
CA GLY A 149 15.06 -30.81 -13.82
C GLY A 149 14.97 -29.29 -14.00
N PRO A 150 14.11 -28.59 -13.22
CA PRO A 150 14.00 -27.14 -13.31
C PRO A 150 15.26 -26.42 -12.79
N PRO A 151 15.56 -25.21 -13.29
CA PRO A 151 16.51 -24.32 -12.65
C PRO A 151 16.14 -24.08 -11.19
N LEU A 152 17.11 -24.25 -10.28
CA LEU A 152 16.94 -24.11 -8.83
C LEU A 152 17.36 -22.74 -8.30
N ASP A 153 17.76 -21.83 -9.19
CA ASP A 153 18.13 -20.46 -8.82
C ASP A 153 16.90 -19.67 -8.34
N ASP A 154 17.18 -18.69 -7.48
CA ASP A 154 16.15 -17.92 -6.77
C ASP A 154 15.17 -17.20 -7.72
N ALA A 155 15.63 -16.82 -8.91
CA ALA A 155 14.80 -16.13 -9.89
C ALA A 155 13.78 -17.10 -10.53
N PHE A 156 14.18 -18.33 -10.84
CA PHE A 156 13.24 -19.35 -11.33
C PHE A 156 12.17 -19.67 -10.29
N VAL A 157 12.58 -19.89 -9.04
CA VAL A 157 11.68 -20.28 -7.94
C VAL A 157 10.65 -19.17 -7.68
N ARG A 158 11.10 -17.90 -7.62
CA ARG A 158 10.20 -16.74 -7.48
C ARG A 158 9.24 -16.62 -8.68
N GLY A 159 9.75 -16.78 -9.90
CA GLY A 159 8.93 -16.75 -11.11
C GLY A 159 7.88 -17.86 -11.15
N TRP A 160 8.20 -19.05 -10.64
CA TRP A 160 7.25 -20.15 -10.52
C TRP A 160 6.11 -19.78 -9.58
N VAL A 161 6.39 -19.24 -8.38
CA VAL A 161 5.33 -18.81 -7.43
C VAL A 161 4.47 -17.67 -7.98
N LEU A 162 5.07 -16.74 -8.73
CA LEU A 162 4.36 -15.58 -9.27
C LEU A 162 3.47 -15.95 -10.47
N TRP A 163 4.00 -16.73 -11.42
CA TRP A 163 3.40 -16.85 -12.75
C TRP A 163 3.02 -18.27 -13.15
N GLY A 164 3.80 -19.27 -12.70
CA GLY A 164 3.72 -20.61 -13.29
C GLY A 164 3.05 -21.68 -12.45
N GLY A 165 3.19 -21.60 -11.13
CA GLY A 165 2.67 -22.60 -10.22
C GLY A 165 1.18 -22.39 -9.98
N ASP A 166 0.43 -23.48 -10.12
CA ASP A 166 -0.98 -23.56 -9.78
C ASP A 166 -1.11 -24.45 -8.55
N PRO A 167 -1.38 -23.89 -7.35
CA PRO A 167 -1.51 -24.65 -6.12
C PRO A 167 -2.58 -25.76 -6.22
N VAL A 168 -3.62 -25.57 -7.04
CA VAL A 168 -4.67 -26.57 -7.26
C VAL A 168 -4.14 -27.78 -8.03
N LYS A 169 -3.14 -27.57 -8.89
CA LYS A 169 -2.51 -28.60 -9.74
C LYS A 169 -1.10 -28.97 -9.28
N LEU A 170 -0.73 -28.61 -8.04
CA LEU A 170 0.62 -28.83 -7.53
C LEU A 170 1.03 -30.31 -7.57
N ALA A 171 0.06 -31.22 -7.40
CA ALA A 171 0.29 -32.65 -7.51
C ALA A 171 0.64 -33.13 -8.92
N SER A 172 0.22 -32.45 -9.99
CA SER A 172 0.61 -32.82 -11.35
C SER A 172 1.75 -31.95 -11.90
N ASP A 173 2.25 -30.98 -11.13
CA ASP A 173 3.37 -30.13 -11.54
C ASP A 173 4.70 -30.87 -11.41
N ALA A 174 5.40 -31.04 -12.54
CA ALA A 174 6.70 -31.70 -12.64
C ALA A 174 7.81 -30.96 -11.87
N PHE A 175 7.62 -29.68 -11.52
CA PHE A 175 8.62 -28.89 -10.81
C PHE A 175 8.44 -28.87 -9.30
N ALA A 176 7.26 -29.27 -8.79
CA ALA A 176 6.89 -29.11 -7.39
C ALA A 176 7.91 -29.73 -6.42
N GLU A 177 8.27 -31.00 -6.63
CA GLU A 177 9.19 -31.73 -5.73
C GLU A 177 10.60 -31.12 -5.69
N ALA A 178 11.05 -30.51 -6.78
CA ALA A 178 12.37 -29.88 -6.87
C ALA A 178 12.39 -28.43 -6.35
N LEU A 179 11.31 -27.66 -6.59
CA LEU A 179 11.26 -26.23 -6.26
C LEU A 179 10.75 -25.94 -4.85
N ILE A 180 9.86 -26.77 -4.28
CA ILE A 180 9.32 -26.55 -2.92
C ILE A 180 10.43 -26.51 -1.86
N PRO A 181 11.44 -27.41 -1.84
CA PRO A 181 12.54 -27.31 -0.89
C PRO A 181 13.31 -25.98 -0.97
N ARG A 182 13.41 -25.37 -2.17
CA ARG A 182 14.08 -24.07 -2.36
C ARG A 182 13.33 -22.92 -1.67
N PHE A 183 12.05 -23.05 -1.34
CA PHE A 183 11.31 -21.99 -0.64
C PHE A 183 11.96 -21.61 0.68
N PHE A 184 12.57 -22.57 1.38
CA PHE A 184 13.22 -22.34 2.67
C PHE A 184 14.59 -21.66 2.55
N GLU A 185 15.10 -21.55 1.33
CA GLU A 185 16.42 -20.98 1.03
C GLU A 185 16.33 -19.62 0.36
N VAL A 186 15.32 -19.40 -0.48
CA VAL A 186 15.13 -18.14 -1.21
C VAL A 186 14.63 -17.05 -0.27
N ASP A 187 15.45 -16.01 -0.07
CA ASP A 187 15.04 -14.84 0.71
C ASP A 187 13.82 -14.17 0.09
N GLY A 188 12.94 -13.55 0.88
CA GLY A 188 11.75 -12.82 0.41
C GLY A 188 10.62 -13.62 -0.24
N ILE A 189 10.75 -14.94 -0.42
CA ILE A 189 9.69 -15.75 -1.07
C ILE A 189 8.43 -15.90 -0.20
N GLY A 190 8.58 -15.92 1.13
CA GLY A 190 7.45 -16.04 2.04
C GLY A 190 6.47 -14.87 1.92
N GLY A 191 6.97 -13.65 1.66
CA GLY A 191 6.12 -12.50 1.39
C GLY A 191 5.35 -12.63 0.08
N VAL A 192 5.94 -13.25 -0.95
CA VAL A 192 5.25 -13.55 -2.21
C VAL A 192 4.16 -14.61 -2.01
N LEU A 193 4.47 -15.69 -1.29
CA LEU A 193 3.54 -16.78 -0.98
C LEU A 193 2.35 -16.28 -0.13
N GLY A 194 2.64 -15.52 0.92
CA GLY A 194 1.61 -14.95 1.81
C GLY A 194 0.74 -13.91 1.11
N ASN A 195 1.34 -13.04 0.27
CA ASN A 195 0.56 -12.09 -0.54
C ASN A 195 -0.38 -12.83 -1.49
N ARG A 196 0.10 -13.86 -2.22
CA ARG A 196 -0.73 -14.61 -3.16
C ARG A 196 -1.99 -15.17 -2.47
N GLU A 197 -1.85 -15.76 -1.30
CA GLU A 197 -2.96 -16.29 -0.52
C GLU A 197 -3.91 -15.19 -0.02
N ARG A 198 -3.37 -14.02 0.33
CA ARG A 198 -4.16 -12.84 0.72
C ARG A 198 -4.98 -12.27 -0.44
N TRP A 199 -4.41 -12.19 -1.64
CA TRP A 199 -5.07 -11.62 -2.82
C TRP A 199 -5.99 -12.63 -3.53
N TRP A 200 -5.68 -13.92 -3.48
CA TRP A 200 -6.50 -15.01 -4.03
C TRP A 200 -6.73 -16.12 -2.98
N PRO A 201 -7.73 -15.94 -2.09
CA PRO A 201 -8.10 -16.98 -1.14
C PRO A 201 -8.42 -18.31 -1.83
N GLY A 202 -7.82 -19.41 -1.36
CA GLY A 202 -7.93 -20.73 -1.98
C GLY A 202 -6.82 -21.07 -2.98
N ALA A 203 -5.96 -20.11 -3.35
CA ALA A 203 -4.76 -20.32 -4.15
C ALA A 203 -3.47 -20.31 -3.30
N GLY A 204 -3.54 -20.81 -2.06
CA GLY A 204 -2.40 -20.92 -1.14
C GLY A 204 -1.61 -22.23 -1.36
N TYR A 205 -0.29 -22.17 -1.18
CA TYR A 205 0.59 -23.34 -1.35
C TYR A 205 0.64 -24.27 -0.13
N ALA A 206 0.30 -23.79 1.07
CA ALA A 206 0.50 -24.55 2.31
C ALA A 206 -0.29 -25.87 2.33
N GLY A 207 -1.60 -25.82 2.07
CA GLY A 207 -2.46 -27.01 2.02
C GLY A 207 -1.97 -28.08 1.02
N PRO A 208 -1.74 -27.72 -0.26
CA PRO A 208 -1.18 -28.63 -1.25
C PRO A 208 0.18 -29.24 -0.87
N ILE A 209 1.07 -28.48 -0.20
CA ILE A 209 2.34 -29.00 0.32
C ILE A 209 2.10 -30.06 1.39
N ILE A 210 1.16 -29.82 2.32
CA ILE A 210 0.77 -30.82 3.34
C ILE A 210 0.29 -32.12 2.68
N GLU A 211 -0.56 -32.03 1.65
CA GLU A 211 -1.06 -33.21 0.95
C GLU A 211 0.05 -33.96 0.18
N LEU A 212 1.00 -33.26 -0.43
CA LEU A 212 2.18 -33.88 -1.04
C LEU A 212 3.07 -34.60 -0.02
N THR A 213 3.25 -34.01 1.17
CA THR A 213 3.96 -34.65 2.27
C THR A 213 3.24 -35.91 2.78
N LYS A 214 1.91 -35.86 2.95
CA LYS A 214 1.11 -37.03 3.33
C LYS A 214 1.17 -38.15 2.29
N ALA A 215 1.22 -37.78 1.01
CA ALA A 215 1.38 -38.71 -0.10
C ALA A 215 2.82 -39.28 -0.23
N GLY A 216 3.76 -38.86 0.63
CA GLY A 216 5.14 -39.34 0.62
C GLY A 216 6.02 -38.78 -0.49
N ARG A 217 5.55 -37.76 -1.22
CA ARG A 217 6.29 -37.11 -2.32
C ARG A 217 7.25 -36.03 -1.85
N LEU A 218 7.00 -35.49 -0.65
CA LEU A 218 7.91 -34.60 0.06
C LEU A 218 8.19 -35.21 1.43
N GLU A 219 9.46 -35.22 1.84
CA GLU A 219 9.84 -35.72 3.16
C GLU A 219 9.38 -34.76 4.26
N ARG A 220 8.52 -35.22 5.19
CA ARG A 220 7.99 -34.40 6.30
C ARG A 220 9.10 -33.74 7.11
N LYS A 221 10.14 -34.50 7.45
CA LYS A 221 11.28 -33.99 8.22
C LYS A 221 11.98 -32.86 7.49
N ALA A 222 12.28 -33.01 6.19
CA ALA A 222 12.90 -31.97 5.39
C ALA A 222 12.06 -30.68 5.31
N MET A 223 10.73 -30.78 5.25
CA MET A 223 9.84 -29.61 5.24
C MET A 223 9.83 -28.89 6.59
N MET A 224 9.83 -29.65 7.69
CA MET A 224 9.92 -29.09 9.04
C MET A 224 11.28 -28.45 9.33
N ASP A 225 12.37 -29.15 9.02
CA ASP A 225 13.74 -28.65 9.10
C ASP A 225 13.87 -27.33 8.31
N GLY A 226 13.29 -27.29 7.09
CA GLY A 226 13.24 -26.12 6.24
C GLY A 226 12.52 -24.93 6.88
N CYS A 227 11.34 -25.14 7.47
CA CYS A 227 10.60 -24.09 8.17
C CYS A 227 11.44 -23.49 9.30
N VAL A 228 11.97 -24.33 10.20
CA VAL A 228 12.74 -23.87 11.37
C VAL A 228 14.04 -23.18 10.95
N SER A 229 14.77 -23.75 9.99
CA SER A 229 15.99 -23.16 9.44
C SER A 229 15.73 -21.78 8.82
N ARG A 230 14.62 -21.63 8.09
CA ARG A 230 14.26 -20.32 7.50
C ARG A 230 13.94 -19.29 8.57
N LEU A 231 13.24 -19.66 9.65
CA LEU A 231 12.93 -18.78 10.77
C LEU A 231 14.20 -18.36 11.53
N LEU A 232 15.14 -19.28 11.74
CA LEU A 232 16.44 -19.01 12.38
C LEU A 232 17.30 -18.02 11.60
N ARG A 233 17.25 -18.05 10.27
CA ARG A 233 18.01 -17.11 9.42
C ARG A 233 17.54 -15.65 9.59
N GLY A 234 16.33 -15.44 10.12
CA GLY A 234 15.76 -14.11 10.33
C GLY A 234 15.31 -13.43 9.03
N GLY A 235 14.81 -12.20 9.18
CA GLY A 235 14.25 -11.40 8.09
C GLY A 235 13.01 -10.62 8.52
N GLU A 236 12.36 -9.98 7.55
CA GLU A 236 11.15 -9.19 7.78
C GLU A 236 9.95 -10.08 8.15
N ALA A 237 9.03 -9.53 8.95
CA ALA A 237 7.86 -10.29 9.43
C ALA A 237 7.03 -10.88 8.28
N ASN A 238 6.82 -10.11 7.22
CA ASN A 238 6.05 -10.52 6.05
C ASN A 238 6.67 -11.72 5.32
N ASP A 239 8.00 -11.86 5.38
CA ASP A 239 8.73 -12.93 4.71
C ASP A 239 8.76 -14.22 5.52
N LEU A 240 8.59 -14.13 6.85
CA LEU A 240 8.68 -15.28 7.75
C LEU A 240 7.31 -15.86 8.12
N GLN A 241 6.26 -15.03 8.14
CA GLN A 241 4.93 -15.41 8.63
C GLN A 241 4.35 -16.63 7.89
N TRP A 242 4.55 -16.74 6.58
CA TRP A 242 4.05 -17.87 5.80
C TRP A 242 4.67 -19.21 6.24
N PHE A 243 5.94 -19.22 6.64
CA PHE A 243 6.61 -20.44 7.12
C PHE A 243 6.13 -20.88 8.50
N VAL A 244 5.73 -19.94 9.36
CA VAL A 244 5.04 -20.26 10.63
C VAL A 244 3.71 -20.96 10.34
N LEU A 245 2.91 -20.41 9.42
CA LEU A 245 1.63 -21.01 9.04
C LEU A 245 1.80 -22.42 8.46
N LEU A 246 2.84 -22.62 7.64
CA LEU A 246 3.16 -23.95 7.10
C LEU A 246 3.59 -24.92 8.22
N TYR A 247 4.46 -24.50 9.14
CA TYR A 247 4.88 -25.31 10.28
C TYR A 247 3.69 -25.71 11.17
N ASP A 248 2.79 -24.76 11.49
CA ASP A 248 1.57 -25.02 12.26
C ASP A 248 0.62 -25.98 11.53
N ALA A 249 0.51 -25.85 10.20
CA ALA A 249 -0.32 -26.73 9.37
C ALA A 249 0.17 -28.19 9.37
N PHE A 250 1.47 -28.43 9.61
CA PHE A 250 1.98 -29.80 9.80
C PHE A 250 1.55 -30.43 11.12
N GLN A 251 1.03 -29.64 12.07
CA GLN A 251 0.60 -30.09 13.41
C GLN A 251 1.68 -30.94 14.10
N PRO A 252 2.83 -30.36 14.45
CA PRO A 252 3.95 -31.10 15.01
C PRO A 252 3.57 -31.83 16.30
N THR A 253 4.03 -33.06 16.44
CA THR A 253 3.88 -33.82 17.69
C THR A 253 4.79 -33.24 18.78
N LEU A 254 4.56 -33.62 20.04
CA LEU A 254 5.44 -33.19 21.13
C LEU A 254 6.89 -33.69 20.95
N GLU A 255 7.10 -34.87 20.36
CA GLU A 255 8.44 -35.37 20.04
C GLU A 255 9.11 -34.55 18.94
N GLU A 256 8.36 -34.19 17.89
CA GLU A 256 8.88 -33.36 16.80
C GLU A 256 9.22 -31.95 17.32
N SER A 257 8.31 -31.30 18.06
CA SER A 257 8.57 -29.99 18.67
C SER A 257 9.77 -30.01 19.62
N GLU A 258 9.95 -31.09 20.38
CA GLU A 258 11.10 -31.25 21.29
C GLU A 258 12.44 -31.27 20.54
N ALA A 259 12.48 -31.90 19.35
CA ALA A 259 13.68 -31.91 18.52
C ALA A 259 14.12 -30.50 18.08
N TYR A 260 13.16 -29.58 17.89
CA TYR A 260 13.41 -28.18 17.49
C TYR A 260 13.42 -27.19 18.66
N LEU A 261 13.33 -27.66 19.91
CA LEU A 261 13.19 -26.78 21.07
C LEU A 261 14.32 -25.74 21.18
N ARG A 262 15.57 -26.16 20.94
CA ARG A 262 16.73 -25.25 20.96
C ARG A 262 16.64 -24.17 19.90
N ASP A 263 16.13 -24.51 18.72
CA ASP A 263 15.98 -23.58 17.62
C ASP A 263 14.87 -22.57 17.89
N HIS A 264 13.74 -23.02 18.47
CA HIS A 264 12.68 -22.12 18.93
C HIS A 264 13.16 -21.13 19.99
N VAL A 265 14.01 -21.55 20.94
CA VAL A 265 14.61 -20.65 21.92
C VAL A 265 15.51 -19.61 21.26
N ARG A 266 16.31 -20.01 20.25
CA ARG A 266 17.20 -19.12 19.50
C ARG A 266 16.48 -18.09 18.63
N ILE A 267 15.22 -18.33 18.27
CA ILE A 267 14.38 -17.38 17.52
C ILE A 267 13.94 -16.20 18.41
N LEU A 268 13.77 -16.40 19.72
CA LEU A 268 13.15 -15.44 20.65
C LEU A 268 13.82 -14.05 20.72
N PRO A 269 15.17 -13.89 20.70
CA PRO A 269 15.81 -12.61 20.98
C PRO A 269 15.65 -11.58 19.84
N THR A 270 15.75 -12.00 18.58
CA THR A 270 15.88 -11.10 17.43
C THR A 270 14.77 -11.20 16.40
N ALA A 271 13.94 -12.25 16.44
CA ALA A 271 12.91 -12.42 15.43
C ALA A 271 11.76 -11.39 15.58
N PRO A 272 11.03 -11.09 14.49
CA PRO A 272 9.89 -10.18 14.54
C PRO A 272 8.80 -10.66 15.51
N PRO A 273 7.97 -9.74 16.06
CA PRO A 273 7.03 -10.06 17.14
C PRO A 273 6.13 -11.27 16.89
N ALA A 274 5.53 -11.36 15.70
CA ALA A 274 4.62 -12.46 15.35
C ALA A 274 5.31 -13.83 15.33
N ILE A 275 6.58 -13.87 14.93
CA ILE A 275 7.38 -15.10 14.86
C ILE A 275 7.76 -15.57 16.26
N VAL A 276 8.09 -14.62 17.15
CA VAL A 276 8.37 -14.95 18.54
C VAL A 276 7.12 -15.37 19.30
N GLU A 277 5.93 -14.83 19.00
CA GLU A 277 4.68 -15.33 19.59
C GLU A 277 4.49 -16.83 19.31
N HIS A 278 4.79 -17.27 18.08
CA HIS A 278 4.76 -18.68 17.70
C HIS A 278 5.85 -19.49 18.40
N ALA A 279 7.12 -19.08 18.32
CA ALA A 279 8.23 -19.80 18.97
C ALA A 279 8.03 -19.93 20.50
N LEU A 280 7.53 -18.86 21.14
CA LEU A 280 7.17 -18.88 22.57
C LEU A 280 5.99 -19.81 22.85
N ALA A 281 5.02 -19.95 21.94
CA ALA A 281 3.93 -20.90 22.10
C ALA A 281 4.44 -22.36 22.11
N GLU A 282 5.38 -22.70 21.24
CA GLU A 282 6.01 -24.02 21.19
C GLU A 282 6.88 -24.30 22.42
N VAL A 283 7.69 -23.33 22.87
CA VAL A 283 8.46 -23.44 24.13
C VAL A 283 7.53 -23.66 25.33
N ARG A 284 6.41 -22.93 25.41
CA ARG A 284 5.41 -23.08 26.48
C ARG A 284 4.71 -24.43 26.42
N ARG A 285 4.37 -24.92 25.22
CA ARG A 285 3.74 -26.24 25.03
C ARG A 285 4.63 -27.36 25.56
N LEU A 286 5.94 -27.28 25.33
CA LEU A 286 6.92 -28.23 25.86
C LEU A 286 7.16 -28.08 27.37
N ASP A 287 7.13 -26.85 27.88
CA ASP A 287 7.22 -26.59 29.32
C ASP A 287 6.00 -27.14 30.08
N ASP A 288 4.80 -26.98 29.52
CA ASP A 288 3.56 -27.52 30.08
C ASP A 288 3.60 -29.06 30.15
N ALA A 289 4.21 -29.69 29.13
CA ALA A 289 4.49 -31.13 29.08
C ALA A 289 5.70 -31.58 29.93
N GLY A 290 6.42 -30.65 30.59
CA GLY A 290 7.56 -30.95 31.44
C GLY A 290 8.86 -31.29 30.69
N ARG A 291 8.92 -31.00 29.38
CA ARG A 291 10.04 -31.32 28.48
C ARG A 291 11.01 -30.16 28.24
N LEU A 292 10.93 -29.08 29.04
CA LEU A 292 11.83 -27.92 28.96
C LEU A 292 12.98 -28.02 30.00
N PRO A 293 14.24 -28.22 29.58
CA PRO A 293 15.40 -28.19 30.48
C PRO A 293 15.61 -26.83 31.14
N ALA A 294 16.20 -26.80 32.34
CA ALA A 294 16.40 -25.56 33.11
C ALA A 294 17.29 -24.53 32.38
N GLY A 295 18.35 -24.96 31.70
CA GLY A 295 19.21 -24.07 30.94
C GLY A 295 18.48 -23.36 29.79
N LEU A 296 17.66 -24.08 29.03
CA LEU A 296 16.87 -23.50 27.93
C LEU A 296 15.72 -22.62 28.44
N PHE A 297 15.19 -22.90 29.63
CA PHE A 297 14.24 -22.01 30.31
C PHE A 297 14.88 -20.67 30.64
N ALA A 298 16.08 -20.67 31.23
CA ALA A 298 16.81 -19.44 31.56
C ALA A 298 17.15 -18.64 30.30
N GLU A 299 17.70 -19.29 29.27
CA GLU A 299 18.01 -18.65 27.98
C GLU A 299 16.77 -18.00 27.35
N ALA A 300 15.62 -18.68 27.35
CA ALA A 300 14.37 -18.12 26.86
C ALA A 300 13.84 -16.96 27.72
N ALA A 301 13.99 -17.05 29.04
CA ALA A 301 13.57 -16.00 29.97
C ALA A 301 14.37 -14.71 29.74
N ASP A 302 15.69 -14.82 29.63
CA ASP A 302 16.59 -13.71 29.36
C ASP A 302 16.31 -13.09 27.99
N ALA A 303 16.17 -13.91 26.94
CA ALA A 303 15.85 -13.46 25.59
C ALA A 303 14.56 -12.62 25.54
N LEU A 304 13.53 -13.01 26.28
CA LEU A 304 12.24 -12.31 26.30
C LEU A 304 12.23 -11.07 27.19
N ALA A 305 13.10 -10.99 28.20
CA ALA A 305 13.14 -9.86 29.13
C ALA A 305 13.72 -8.59 28.52
N PHE A 306 14.68 -8.71 27.61
CA PHE A 306 15.32 -7.58 26.90
C PHE A 306 14.49 -6.98 25.76
N ARG A 307 13.32 -7.56 25.47
CA ARG A 307 12.52 -7.20 24.31
C ARG A 307 11.68 -5.95 24.58
N PRO A 308 11.56 -5.00 23.61
CA PRO A 308 10.82 -3.76 23.82
C PRO A 308 9.29 -3.93 23.71
N GLU A 309 8.80 -5.05 23.18
CA GLU A 309 7.38 -5.18 22.85
C GLU A 309 6.53 -5.56 24.07
N ARG A 310 5.79 -4.57 24.60
CA ARG A 310 4.93 -4.71 25.80
C ARG A 310 4.06 -5.98 25.83
N LYS A 311 3.44 -6.39 24.71
CA LYS A 311 2.56 -7.59 24.67
C LYS A 311 3.36 -8.88 24.90
N LEU A 312 4.55 -8.97 24.33
CA LEU A 312 5.42 -10.14 24.42
C LEU A 312 6.00 -10.27 25.82
N VAL A 313 6.56 -9.17 26.35
CA VAL A 313 7.11 -9.17 27.72
C VAL A 313 6.04 -9.52 28.74
N ARG A 314 4.83 -8.97 28.62
CA ARG A 314 3.69 -9.34 29.50
C ARG A 314 3.36 -10.83 29.45
N THR A 315 3.40 -11.42 28.25
CA THR A 315 3.13 -12.85 28.02
C THR A 315 4.24 -13.70 28.64
N ALA A 316 5.50 -13.30 28.45
CA ALA A 316 6.67 -13.91 29.06
C ALA A 316 6.60 -13.87 30.59
N LEU A 317 6.37 -12.70 31.21
CA LEU A 317 6.23 -12.54 32.66
C LEU A 317 5.12 -13.43 33.25
N THR A 318 4.02 -13.61 32.51
CA THR A 318 2.92 -14.48 32.93
C THR A 318 3.28 -15.96 32.83
N TRP A 319 4.07 -16.34 31.82
CA TRP A 319 4.63 -17.68 31.71
C TRP A 319 5.66 -17.96 32.82
N LEU A 320 6.61 -17.04 33.06
CA LEU A 320 7.62 -17.16 34.10
C LEU A 320 7.00 -17.28 35.50
N ASP A 321 6.01 -16.44 35.85
CA ASP A 321 5.29 -16.55 37.13
C ASP A 321 4.62 -17.93 37.27
N ARG A 322 4.02 -18.47 36.20
CA ARG A 322 3.40 -19.80 36.23
C ARG A 322 4.43 -20.91 36.38
N ALA A 323 5.53 -20.84 35.63
CA ALA A 323 6.61 -21.85 35.66
C ALA A 323 7.27 -21.91 37.04
N ALA A 324 7.52 -20.75 37.65
CA ALA A 324 8.02 -20.65 39.03
C ALA A 324 7.03 -21.24 40.05
N ARG A 325 5.72 -20.98 39.92
CA ARG A 325 4.68 -21.55 40.79
C ARG A 325 4.58 -23.08 40.70
N LYS A 326 4.59 -23.66 39.49
CA LYS A 326 4.40 -25.11 39.27
C LYS A 326 5.51 -25.93 39.96
N HIS A 327 6.73 -25.42 39.96
CA HIS A 327 7.88 -26.02 40.64
C HIS A 327 7.93 -25.76 42.15
N ASP A 328 7.24 -24.74 42.65
CA ASP A 328 7.08 -24.55 44.10
C ASP A 328 6.26 -25.69 44.73
N THR A 329 5.28 -26.21 43.99
CA THR A 329 4.33 -27.26 44.43
C THR A 329 4.77 -28.73 44.18
N ALA A 330 5.87 -28.98 43.45
CA ALA A 330 6.33 -30.32 43.12
C ALA A 330 7.14 -30.99 44.27
N ARG A 331 7.03 -32.32 44.39
CA ARG A 331 7.43 -33.17 45.54
C ARG A 331 8.91 -33.05 45.96
N LYS A 332 9.15 -33.20 47.27
CA LYS A 332 10.39 -33.09 48.11
C LYS A 332 11.75 -33.65 47.62
N HIS A 333 11.89 -34.23 46.43
CA HIS A 333 13.07 -35.04 46.07
C HIS A 333 14.11 -34.40 45.13
N ASP A 334 13.97 -33.14 44.72
CA ASP A 334 14.99 -32.49 43.88
C ASP A 334 15.09 -30.97 44.17
N THR A 335 15.78 -30.61 45.26
CA THR A 335 15.94 -29.23 45.73
C THR A 335 16.83 -28.38 44.83
N ALA A 336 17.79 -28.97 44.12
CA ALA A 336 18.70 -28.24 43.22
C ALA A 336 17.94 -27.66 42.01
N ARG A 337 17.10 -28.48 41.35
CA ARG A 337 16.27 -28.06 40.20
C ARG A 337 15.17 -27.04 40.56
N LYS A 338 14.84 -26.89 41.85
CA LYS A 338 13.80 -25.97 42.36
C LYS A 338 14.28 -24.51 42.41
N HIS A 339 15.55 -24.27 42.75
CA HIS A 339 16.11 -22.92 42.83
C HIS A 339 16.41 -22.34 41.44
N ASP A 340 16.94 -23.15 40.51
CA ASP A 340 17.36 -22.69 39.17
C ASP A 340 16.27 -21.95 38.38
N ARG A 341 15.00 -22.41 38.43
CA ARG A 341 13.90 -21.76 37.68
C ARG A 341 13.36 -20.50 38.36
N VAL A 342 13.37 -20.46 39.69
CA VAL A 342 12.97 -19.26 40.45
C VAL A 342 14.02 -18.18 40.26
N ASP A 343 15.31 -18.53 40.39
CA ASP A 343 16.42 -17.60 40.18
C ASP A 343 16.45 -17.09 38.73
N ALA A 344 16.27 -17.95 37.72
CA ALA A 344 16.15 -17.51 36.33
C ALA A 344 14.94 -16.59 36.10
N THR A 345 13.80 -16.86 36.74
CA THR A 345 12.64 -15.97 36.69
C THR A 345 12.95 -14.60 37.31
N LEU A 346 13.63 -14.59 38.47
CA LEU A 346 13.98 -13.36 39.18
C LEU A 346 15.04 -12.54 38.45
N ALA A 347 15.99 -13.18 37.77
CA ALA A 347 16.94 -12.52 36.88
C ALA A 347 16.22 -11.83 35.71
N ALA A 348 15.31 -12.55 35.02
CA ALA A 348 14.55 -12.01 33.90
C ALA A 348 13.62 -10.85 34.30
N VAL A 349 12.94 -10.90 35.45
CA VAL A 349 12.11 -9.76 35.90
C VAL A 349 12.93 -8.54 36.29
N SER A 350 14.17 -8.72 36.75
CA SER A 350 15.07 -7.61 37.09
C SER A 350 15.43 -6.80 35.83
N ILE A 351 15.67 -7.47 34.70
CA ILE A 351 15.86 -6.81 33.40
C ILE A 351 14.61 -6.02 32.99
N ALA A 352 13.41 -6.56 33.22
CA ALA A 352 12.16 -5.92 32.87
C ALA A 352 11.85 -4.62 33.67
N PHE A 353 12.57 -4.33 34.76
CA PHE A 353 12.44 -3.05 35.48
C PHE A 353 12.91 -1.85 34.65
N GLY A 354 13.76 -2.06 33.65
CA GLY A 354 14.21 -1.04 32.70
C GLY A 354 13.26 -0.77 31.54
N HIS A 355 12.12 -1.47 31.43
CA HIS A 355 11.21 -1.32 30.30
C HIS A 355 10.49 0.04 30.32
N GLU A 356 10.29 0.67 29.16
CA GLU A 356 9.58 1.96 29.01
C GLU A 356 8.12 1.98 29.53
N SER A 357 7.50 0.81 29.76
CA SER A 357 6.09 0.70 30.13
C SER A 357 5.93 0.53 31.64
N LEU A 358 5.32 1.53 32.29
CA LEU A 358 5.00 1.48 33.73
C LEU A 358 4.20 0.24 34.13
N GLU A 359 3.27 -0.22 33.28
CA GLU A 359 2.50 -1.45 33.53
C GLU A 359 3.40 -2.70 33.60
N ILE A 360 4.41 -2.79 32.72
CA ILE A 360 5.35 -3.92 32.69
C ILE A 360 6.25 -3.88 33.92
N GLN A 361 6.77 -2.70 34.27
CA GLN A 361 7.56 -2.49 35.49
C GLN A 361 6.79 -2.90 36.75
N GLU A 362 5.54 -2.45 36.92
CA GLU A 362 4.68 -2.84 38.03
C GLU A 362 4.39 -4.34 38.07
N ARG A 363 4.14 -4.96 36.91
CA ARG A 363 3.89 -6.40 36.80
C ARG A 363 5.13 -7.20 37.18
N ALA A 364 6.29 -6.82 36.67
CA ALA A 364 7.58 -7.43 37.00
C ALA A 364 7.84 -7.34 38.51
N ALA A 365 7.60 -6.16 39.12
CA ALA A 365 7.78 -5.97 40.56
C ALA A 365 6.86 -6.88 41.39
N LYS A 366 5.59 -7.03 40.98
CA LYS A 366 4.63 -7.96 41.62
C LYS A 366 5.09 -9.42 41.52
N VAL A 367 5.65 -9.83 40.37
CA VAL A 367 6.19 -11.20 40.19
C VAL A 367 7.42 -11.40 41.08
N ALA A 368 8.33 -10.43 41.16
CA ALA A 368 9.52 -10.50 42.02
C ALA A 368 9.13 -10.67 43.51
N VAL A 369 8.26 -9.79 44.03
CA VAL A 369 7.79 -9.86 45.43
C VAL A 369 7.17 -11.22 45.75
N LYS A 370 6.41 -11.78 44.80
CA LYS A 370 5.69 -13.03 44.98
C LYS A 370 6.62 -14.25 45.17
N HIS A 371 7.82 -14.22 44.58
CA HIS A 371 8.77 -15.33 44.63
C HIS A 371 9.99 -15.03 45.53
N ALA A 372 9.95 -13.93 46.30
CA ALA A 372 11.07 -13.43 47.10
C ALA A 372 11.58 -14.41 48.19
N SER A 373 10.71 -15.28 48.71
CA SER A 373 11.04 -16.24 49.78
C SER A 373 11.89 -17.43 49.30
N LEU A 374 11.96 -17.64 47.99
CA LEU A 374 12.67 -18.76 47.36
C LEU A 374 13.97 -18.33 46.65
N ALA A 375 14.27 -17.03 46.67
CA ALA A 375 15.44 -16.43 46.03
C ALA A 375 16.72 -16.71 46.82
N THR A 376 17.83 -16.98 46.11
CA THR A 376 19.17 -17.00 46.74
C THR A 376 19.62 -15.58 47.10
N GLU A 377 20.57 -15.44 48.03
CA GLU A 377 21.07 -14.11 48.44
C GLU A 377 21.69 -13.32 47.27
N GLN A 378 22.35 -14.02 46.35
CA GLN A 378 22.89 -13.42 45.13
C GLN A 378 21.78 -12.85 44.23
N THR A 379 20.68 -13.59 44.02
CA THR A 379 19.52 -13.12 43.27
C THR A 379 18.83 -11.94 43.95
N ARG A 380 18.78 -11.93 45.29
CA ARG A 380 18.18 -10.82 46.07
C ARG A 380 18.94 -9.51 45.86
N GLU A 381 20.27 -9.55 45.77
CA GLU A 381 21.08 -8.37 45.46
C GLU A 381 20.81 -7.82 44.06
N THR A 382 20.81 -8.69 43.04
CA THR A 382 20.52 -8.31 41.65
C THR A 382 19.16 -7.61 41.50
N VAL A 383 18.13 -8.11 42.18
CA VAL A 383 16.78 -7.49 42.17
C VAL A 383 16.80 -6.10 42.82
N ARG A 384 17.56 -5.90 43.91
CA ARG A 384 17.68 -4.60 44.59
C ARG A 384 18.36 -3.56 43.70
N GLU A 385 19.47 -3.93 43.06
CA GLU A 385 20.22 -3.03 42.19
C GLU A 385 19.38 -2.56 41.00
N ALA A 386 18.69 -3.49 40.33
CA ALA A 386 17.83 -3.18 39.20
C ALA A 386 16.61 -2.32 39.57
N ALA A 387 16.11 -2.42 40.81
CA ALA A 387 14.91 -1.70 41.24
C ALA A 387 15.10 -0.19 41.41
N THR A 388 16.34 0.32 41.33
CA THR A 388 16.66 1.75 41.42
C THR A 388 15.93 2.57 40.33
N SER A 389 15.76 2.01 39.12
CA SER A 389 15.07 2.64 37.99
C SER A 389 13.54 2.64 38.09
N LEU A 390 12.95 1.94 39.06
CA LEU A 390 11.49 1.84 39.19
C LEU A 390 10.86 3.13 39.74
N PRO A 391 9.60 3.44 39.37
CA PRO A 391 8.78 4.45 40.00
C PRO A 391 8.62 4.22 41.51
N HIS A 392 8.40 5.29 42.26
CA HIS A 392 8.38 5.31 43.72
C HIS A 392 7.58 4.14 44.34
N GLU A 393 6.32 3.98 43.94
CA GLU A 393 5.40 2.99 44.51
C GLU A 393 5.84 1.54 44.24
N SER A 394 6.49 1.26 43.11
CA SER A 394 7.02 -0.06 42.78
C SER A 394 8.34 -0.33 43.49
N ARG A 395 9.18 0.70 43.67
CA ARG A 395 10.44 0.63 44.40
C ARG A 395 10.23 0.29 45.88
N GLU A 396 9.23 0.90 46.53
CA GLU A 396 8.89 0.60 47.93
C GLU A 396 8.44 -0.85 48.13
N ARG A 397 7.66 -1.39 47.20
CA ARG A 397 7.22 -2.80 47.24
C ARG A 397 8.39 -3.78 47.16
N ILE A 398 9.36 -3.50 46.28
CA ILE A 398 10.58 -4.31 46.20
C ILE A 398 11.40 -4.16 47.50
N ALA A 399 11.54 -2.94 48.01
CA ALA A 399 12.30 -2.70 49.24
C ALA A 399 11.75 -3.48 50.45
N ALA A 400 10.43 -3.59 50.55
CA ALA A 400 9.77 -4.35 51.62
C ALA A 400 10.04 -5.87 51.56
N ALA A 401 10.26 -6.44 50.37
CA ALA A 401 10.47 -7.88 50.18
C ALA A 401 11.95 -8.28 50.08
N PHE A 402 12.80 -7.41 49.54
CA PHE A 402 14.21 -7.68 49.21
C PHE A 402 15.21 -6.87 50.05
N GLY A 403 14.80 -5.81 50.76
CA GLY A 403 15.67 -4.89 51.51
C GLY A 403 15.87 -3.54 50.79
N ALA A 404 16.51 -2.56 51.45
CA ALA A 404 16.56 -1.16 50.99
C ALA A 404 17.10 -0.96 49.55
N VAL A 405 16.50 -0.03 48.79
CA VAL A 405 16.85 0.33 47.39
C VAL A 405 17.17 1.83 47.29
N THR A 406 18.28 2.20 46.63
CA THR A 406 18.76 3.59 46.45
C THR A 406 17.86 4.41 45.50
N SER A 407 17.59 5.69 45.80
CA SER A 407 16.72 6.58 45.01
C SER A 407 17.49 7.53 44.08
N VAL A 408 16.90 7.86 42.91
CA VAL A 408 17.37 8.91 41.98
C VAL A 408 16.23 9.92 41.72
N PRO A 409 16.46 11.26 41.68
CA PRO A 409 15.42 12.26 41.43
C PRO A 409 15.03 12.38 39.94
N THR A 410 13.73 12.57 39.64
CA THR A 410 13.18 12.79 38.28
C THR A 410 13.12 14.28 37.94
N ALA A 411 13.51 14.68 36.72
CA ALA A 411 13.47 16.06 36.22
C ALA A 411 12.11 16.45 35.59
N GLU A 412 11.68 17.71 35.77
CA GLU A 412 10.41 18.28 35.25
C GLU A 412 10.45 18.55 33.73
N VAL A 413 9.33 18.29 33.04
CA VAL A 413 9.13 18.51 31.59
C VAL A 413 8.40 19.85 31.35
N PRO A 414 8.75 20.66 30.32
CA PRO A 414 8.12 21.95 30.04
C PRO A 414 6.64 21.85 29.61
N ALA A 415 5.86 22.89 29.87
CA ALA A 415 4.44 22.99 29.51
C ALA A 415 4.21 23.09 27.99
N PRO A 416 3.11 22.50 27.46
CA PRO A 416 2.81 22.49 26.02
C PRO A 416 2.27 23.84 25.49
N SER A 417 2.50 24.09 24.20
CA SER A 417 1.93 25.24 23.46
C SER A 417 0.45 25.01 23.14
N LEU A 418 -0.38 26.04 23.28
CA LEU A 418 -1.84 25.99 23.11
C LEU A 418 -2.35 26.51 21.75
N ALA A 419 -1.47 26.90 20.83
CA ALA A 419 -1.87 27.45 19.53
C ALA A 419 -1.53 26.48 18.39
N VAL A 420 -2.54 26.11 17.59
CA VAL A 420 -2.34 25.40 16.33
C VAL A 420 -1.78 26.41 15.31
N PRO A 421 -0.59 26.17 14.72
CA PRO A 421 -0.09 27.03 13.65
C PRO A 421 -1.02 26.92 12.44
N VAL A 422 -1.44 28.05 11.88
CA VAL A 422 -2.24 28.07 10.64
C VAL A 422 -1.31 27.67 9.49
N PRO A 423 -1.58 26.55 8.78
CA PRO A 423 -0.74 26.16 7.66
C PRO A 423 -0.87 27.19 6.53
N VAL A 424 0.27 27.66 6.04
CA VAL A 424 0.36 28.59 4.91
C VAL A 424 0.10 27.82 3.61
N ARG A 425 -0.77 28.36 2.75
CA ARG A 425 -1.04 27.80 1.43
C ARG A 425 0.24 27.85 0.59
N ALA A 426 0.65 26.72 0.05
CA ALA A 426 1.78 26.66 -0.88
C ALA A 426 1.48 27.48 -2.14
N GLU A 427 2.49 28.21 -2.63
CA GLU A 427 2.40 28.90 -3.92
C GLU A 427 2.49 27.90 -5.08
N LEU A 428 1.73 28.14 -6.15
CA LEU A 428 1.83 27.33 -7.35
C LEU A 428 3.19 27.61 -8.04
N PRO A 429 4.00 26.57 -8.33
CA PRO A 429 5.22 26.79 -9.09
C PRO A 429 4.91 27.34 -10.49
N PRO A 430 5.79 28.19 -11.07
CA PRO A 430 5.52 28.86 -12.35
C PRO A 430 5.27 27.86 -13.50
N PRO A 431 4.57 28.25 -14.57
CA PRO A 431 4.42 27.42 -15.77
C PRO A 431 5.77 26.96 -16.33
N ILE A 432 5.78 25.81 -17.00
CA ILE A 432 6.99 25.28 -17.67
C ILE A 432 7.39 26.25 -18.79
N ALA A 433 8.60 26.81 -18.70
CA ALA A 433 9.03 27.91 -19.57
C ALA A 433 9.88 27.45 -20.75
N SER A 434 10.33 26.19 -20.76
CA SER A 434 11.16 25.65 -21.85
C SER A 434 10.94 24.16 -22.13
N ILE A 435 11.35 23.71 -23.33
CA ILE A 435 11.32 22.28 -23.71
C ILE A 435 12.24 21.44 -22.80
N ALA A 436 13.36 21.99 -22.32
CA ALA A 436 14.25 21.29 -21.40
C ALA A 436 13.58 21.01 -20.05
N GLU A 437 12.90 22.02 -19.48
CA GLU A 437 12.09 21.86 -18.27
C GLU A 437 10.92 20.89 -18.49
N LEU A 438 10.27 20.94 -19.66
CA LEU A 438 9.22 19.99 -20.02
C LEU A 438 9.74 18.54 -20.00
N VAL A 439 10.91 18.30 -20.58
CA VAL A 439 11.55 16.98 -20.60
C VAL A 439 11.87 16.51 -19.18
N GLU A 440 12.49 17.35 -18.35
CA GLU A 440 12.85 17.01 -16.97
C GLU A 440 11.59 16.66 -16.15
N ALA A 441 10.57 17.51 -16.21
CA ALA A 441 9.32 17.29 -15.50
C ALA A 441 8.57 16.05 -16.01
N SER A 442 8.60 15.79 -17.33
CA SER A 442 8.01 14.59 -17.92
C SER A 442 8.70 13.32 -17.42
N VAL A 443 10.03 13.31 -17.39
CA VAL A 443 10.82 12.17 -16.86
C VAL A 443 10.50 11.93 -15.38
N ARG A 444 10.35 12.99 -14.59
CA ARG A 444 9.94 12.88 -13.18
C ARG A 444 8.57 12.21 -13.05
N VAL A 445 7.55 12.69 -13.77
CA VAL A 445 6.20 12.11 -13.74
C VAL A 445 6.19 10.66 -14.23
N LEU A 446 6.96 10.35 -15.27
CA LEU A 446 7.05 9.00 -15.84
C LEU A 446 7.75 7.98 -14.93
N ARG A 447 8.66 8.44 -14.05
CA ARG A 447 9.38 7.59 -13.09
C ARG A 447 8.65 7.44 -11.75
N ASP A 448 7.79 8.40 -11.40
CA ASP A 448 7.10 8.44 -10.13
C ASP A 448 5.60 8.18 -10.29
N HIS A 449 5.17 6.99 -9.89
CA HIS A 449 3.76 6.59 -9.97
C HIS A 449 2.87 7.32 -8.96
N GLU A 450 3.43 8.02 -7.95
CA GLU A 450 2.70 8.78 -6.93
C GLU A 450 2.75 10.30 -7.19
N THR A 451 3.02 10.70 -8.44
CA THR A 451 3.16 12.12 -8.81
C THR A 451 1.92 12.96 -8.45
N GLU A 452 2.16 14.08 -7.78
CA GLU A 452 1.18 15.15 -7.48
C GLU A 452 0.42 15.62 -8.73
N GLY A 453 -0.90 15.78 -8.61
CA GLY A 453 -1.78 16.17 -9.73
C GLY A 453 -1.44 17.50 -10.36
N VAL A 454 -1.04 18.49 -9.56
CA VAL A 454 -0.65 19.82 -10.03
C VAL A 454 0.59 19.78 -10.91
N LEU A 455 1.60 18.96 -10.56
CA LEU A 455 2.78 18.77 -11.40
C LEU A 455 2.39 18.18 -12.74
N ALA A 456 1.55 17.15 -12.74
CA ALA A 456 1.13 16.51 -13.98
C ALA A 456 0.30 17.43 -14.88
N GLU A 457 -0.63 18.22 -14.34
CA GLU A 457 -1.39 19.22 -15.11
C GLU A 457 -0.46 20.28 -15.72
N ARG A 458 0.58 20.73 -14.99
CA ARG A 458 1.62 21.64 -15.53
C ARG A 458 2.39 21.01 -16.69
N VAL A 459 2.73 19.73 -16.60
CA VAL A 459 3.42 19.00 -17.69
C VAL A 459 2.51 18.84 -18.90
N LEU A 460 1.23 18.48 -18.72
CA LEU A 460 0.26 18.37 -19.81
C LEU A 460 0.05 19.71 -20.52
N ALA A 461 -0.06 20.81 -19.77
CA ALA A 461 -0.17 22.16 -20.32
C ALA A 461 1.06 22.55 -21.15
N GLY A 462 2.26 22.33 -20.62
CA GLY A 462 3.51 22.56 -21.34
C GLY A 462 3.62 21.70 -22.59
N LEU A 463 3.25 20.42 -22.51
CA LEU A 463 3.27 19.51 -23.65
C LEU A 463 2.38 20.01 -24.79
N VAL A 464 1.14 20.42 -24.51
CA VAL A 464 0.21 20.96 -25.52
C VAL A 464 0.77 22.23 -26.16
N GLU A 465 1.22 23.20 -25.35
CA GLU A 465 1.73 24.48 -25.84
C GLU A 465 3.00 24.35 -26.69
N PHE A 466 3.99 23.57 -26.22
CA PHE A 466 5.24 23.36 -26.94
C PHE A 466 5.05 22.48 -28.19
N ALA A 467 4.18 21.47 -28.13
CA ALA A 467 3.87 20.65 -29.31
C ALA A 467 3.15 21.45 -30.41
N TYR A 468 2.36 22.47 -30.04
CA TYR A 468 1.71 23.36 -31.01
C TYR A 468 2.67 24.40 -31.59
N SER A 469 3.44 25.08 -30.74
CA SER A 469 4.31 26.18 -31.16
C SER A 469 5.63 25.71 -31.79
N ARG A 470 6.18 24.59 -31.33
CA ARG A 470 7.49 24.03 -31.74
C ARG A 470 7.40 22.49 -31.88
N PRO A 471 6.60 21.98 -32.82
CA PRO A 471 6.29 20.55 -32.91
C PRO A 471 7.53 19.67 -33.07
N ASP A 472 8.44 20.04 -33.99
CA ASP A 472 9.60 19.20 -34.32
C ASP A 472 10.64 19.18 -33.18
N GLU A 473 10.95 20.35 -32.60
CA GLU A 473 11.87 20.46 -31.45
C GLU A 473 11.36 19.69 -30.23
N THR A 474 10.07 19.84 -29.92
CA THR A 474 9.43 19.16 -28.79
C THR A 474 9.41 17.65 -28.98
N ARG A 475 9.10 17.20 -30.20
CA ARG A 475 9.10 15.79 -30.58
C ARG A 475 10.48 15.16 -30.40
N GLU A 476 11.52 15.79 -30.95
CA GLU A 476 12.89 15.28 -30.85
C GLU A 476 13.41 15.24 -29.40
N ALA A 477 13.11 16.28 -28.61
CA ALA A 477 13.53 16.33 -27.22
C ALA A 477 12.88 15.25 -26.34
N LEU A 478 11.57 15.04 -26.48
CA LEU A 478 10.84 14.02 -25.71
C LEU A 478 11.19 12.60 -26.15
N ARG A 479 11.50 12.39 -27.43
CA ARG A 479 11.90 11.09 -27.97
C ARG A 479 13.05 10.45 -27.18
N ALA A 480 14.14 11.19 -26.98
CA ALA A 480 15.32 10.69 -26.27
C ALA A 480 15.00 10.34 -24.81
N ALA A 481 14.23 11.22 -24.14
CA ALA A 481 13.88 11.07 -22.74
C ALA A 481 12.93 9.89 -22.47
N VAL A 482 11.95 9.66 -23.35
CA VAL A 482 10.98 8.55 -23.23
C VAL A 482 11.64 7.19 -23.43
N LEU A 483 12.54 7.07 -24.41
CA LEU A 483 13.29 5.83 -24.68
C LEU A 483 14.09 5.35 -23.44
N GLU A 484 14.63 6.30 -22.67
CA GLU A 484 15.38 6.03 -21.46
C GLU A 484 14.46 5.80 -20.24
N ALA A 485 13.53 6.72 -20.00
CA ALA A 485 12.77 6.79 -18.75
C ALA A 485 11.49 5.96 -18.74
N ALA A 486 10.84 5.76 -19.88
CA ALA A 486 9.53 5.10 -19.98
C ALA A 486 9.46 4.10 -21.16
N PRO A 487 10.36 3.10 -21.20
CA PRO A 487 10.34 2.10 -22.27
C PRO A 487 9.11 1.20 -22.22
N TRP A 488 8.27 1.33 -21.19
CA TRP A 488 6.99 0.65 -21.05
C TRP A 488 5.86 1.28 -21.86
N LEU A 489 6.03 2.52 -22.34
CA LEU A 489 4.98 3.20 -23.10
C LEU A 489 4.62 2.45 -24.38
N ASP A 490 5.60 1.88 -25.07
CA ASP A 490 5.45 1.04 -26.26
C ASP A 490 4.38 -0.07 -26.12
N TYR A 491 4.09 -0.53 -24.89
CA TYR A 491 3.17 -1.64 -24.63
C TYR A 491 1.76 -1.22 -24.22
N HIS A 492 1.58 0.02 -23.78
CA HIS A 492 0.32 0.51 -23.23
C HIS A 492 -0.48 1.35 -24.22
N SER A 493 -0.20 1.25 -25.53
CA SER A 493 -1.00 1.92 -26.56
C SER A 493 -2.49 1.63 -26.39
N ASP A 494 -2.84 0.44 -25.92
CA ASP A 494 -4.22 -0.02 -25.85
C ASP A 494 -4.86 0.13 -24.44
N SER A 495 -4.16 0.72 -23.46
CA SER A 495 -4.64 0.74 -22.06
C SER A 495 -4.40 2.04 -21.32
N VAL A 496 -5.22 3.07 -21.59
CA VAL A 496 -5.44 4.18 -20.62
C VAL A 496 -6.05 3.64 -19.30
N GLY A 497 -6.62 2.43 -19.34
CA GLY A 497 -7.25 1.73 -18.22
C GLY A 497 -6.34 1.19 -17.12
N ASN A 498 -5.01 1.44 -17.14
CA ASN A 498 -4.12 1.07 -16.04
C ASN A 498 -4.06 2.11 -14.91
N GLY A 499 -4.72 3.26 -15.09
CA GLY A 499 -5.05 4.21 -14.03
C GLY A 499 -3.85 4.74 -13.25
N ASN A 500 -2.74 5.12 -13.89
CA ASN A 500 -1.67 5.85 -13.20
C ASN A 500 -1.23 7.11 -13.98
N SER A 501 -0.79 8.13 -13.25
CA SER A 501 -0.35 9.43 -13.77
C SER A 501 0.72 9.32 -14.86
N ALA A 502 1.68 8.40 -14.68
CA ALA A 502 2.70 8.11 -15.66
C ALA A 502 2.08 7.62 -16.98
N THR A 503 1.13 6.68 -16.95
CA THR A 503 0.44 6.16 -18.15
C THR A 503 -0.38 7.22 -18.85
N TRP A 504 -0.98 8.14 -18.12
CA TRP A 504 -1.75 9.26 -18.66
C TRP A 504 -0.88 10.31 -19.35
N LEU A 505 0.17 10.78 -18.69
CA LEU A 505 1.14 11.67 -19.33
C LEU A 505 1.79 10.96 -20.52
N GLY A 506 2.15 9.70 -20.34
CA GLY A 506 2.74 8.90 -21.39
C GLY A 506 1.82 8.77 -22.60
N HIS A 507 0.50 8.62 -22.41
CA HIS A 507 -0.50 8.63 -23.48
C HIS A 507 -0.51 9.96 -24.25
N ALA A 508 -0.48 11.09 -23.55
CA ALA A 508 -0.38 12.40 -24.19
C ALA A 508 0.94 12.55 -24.98
N ILE A 509 2.06 12.08 -24.43
CA ILE A 509 3.35 12.07 -25.12
C ILE A 509 3.31 11.17 -26.37
N GLN A 510 2.64 10.02 -26.32
CA GLN A 510 2.48 9.10 -27.46
C GLN A 510 1.71 9.70 -28.63
N SER A 511 0.84 10.68 -28.39
CA SER A 511 0.16 11.41 -29.46
C SER A 511 1.12 12.28 -30.28
N LEU A 512 2.27 12.66 -29.71
CA LEU A 512 3.35 13.38 -30.39
C LEU A 512 4.50 12.46 -30.87
N VAL A 513 4.76 11.40 -30.10
CA VAL A 513 5.88 10.44 -30.26
C VAL A 513 5.31 9.00 -30.26
N PRO A 514 4.63 8.55 -31.33
CA PRO A 514 4.01 7.23 -31.36
C PRO A 514 5.08 6.12 -31.30
N PRO A 515 4.86 5.05 -30.53
CA PRO A 515 5.89 4.04 -30.33
C PRO A 515 6.07 3.06 -31.51
N THR A 516 5.07 2.87 -32.39
CA THR A 516 5.18 2.00 -33.59
C THR A 516 4.49 2.61 -34.81
N GLN A 517 4.76 2.09 -36.02
CA GLN A 517 4.06 2.45 -37.27
C GLN A 517 2.56 2.09 -37.29
N LYS A 518 2.02 1.46 -36.22
CA LYS A 518 0.56 1.43 -36.05
C LYS A 518 0.12 2.88 -35.97
N HIS A 519 -0.70 3.31 -36.94
CA HIS A 519 -1.24 4.66 -37.04
C HIS A 519 -1.46 5.25 -35.66
N ALA A 520 -0.88 6.43 -35.38
CA ALA A 520 -1.16 7.22 -34.17
C ALA A 520 -2.62 7.01 -33.83
N GLN A 521 -2.90 6.23 -32.77
CA GLN A 521 -4.25 5.77 -32.52
C GLN A 521 -5.08 7.04 -32.36
N ARG A 522 -5.99 7.26 -33.31
CA ARG A 522 -6.96 8.33 -33.18
C ARG A 522 -8.00 7.81 -32.22
N TRP A 523 -7.70 7.96 -30.93
CA TRP A 523 -8.66 7.71 -29.89
C TRP A 523 -9.78 8.74 -30.04
N SER A 524 -11.00 8.23 -30.10
CA SER A 524 -12.18 9.08 -30.02
C SER A 524 -12.48 9.22 -28.53
N PRO A 525 -12.52 10.45 -27.98
CA PRO A 525 -12.90 10.65 -26.60
C PRO A 525 -14.22 9.92 -26.33
N THR A 526 -14.21 9.01 -25.36
CA THR A 526 -15.44 8.39 -24.89
C THR A 526 -15.97 9.14 -23.68
N PRO A 527 -17.29 9.38 -23.57
CA PRO A 527 -17.86 9.93 -22.34
C PRO A 527 -17.45 9.06 -21.16
N PRO A 528 -17.05 9.63 -20.01
CA PRO A 528 -16.69 8.83 -18.87
C PRO A 528 -17.90 7.99 -18.44
N PRO A 529 -17.75 6.68 -18.16
CA PRO A 529 -18.81 5.94 -17.50
C PRO A 529 -19.20 6.66 -16.20
N PRO A 530 -20.45 6.48 -15.74
CA PRO A 530 -20.89 7.10 -14.50
C PRO A 530 -20.01 6.75 -13.31
N ASN A 531 -20.06 7.58 -12.27
CA ASN A 531 -19.73 7.26 -10.88
C ASN A 531 -18.26 6.98 -10.52
N GLU A 532 -17.30 7.40 -11.35
CA GLU A 532 -15.88 7.11 -11.08
C GLU A 532 -14.94 8.27 -11.45
N PRO A 533 -14.23 8.90 -10.49
CA PRO A 533 -13.25 9.95 -10.77
C PRO A 533 -12.11 9.50 -11.69
N LEU A 534 -11.71 8.22 -11.59
CA LEU A 534 -10.70 7.64 -12.46
C LEU A 534 -11.14 7.66 -13.94
N SER A 535 -12.40 7.36 -14.20
CA SER A 535 -12.98 7.36 -15.53
C SER A 535 -13.08 8.76 -16.13
N VAL A 536 -13.39 9.78 -15.32
CA VAL A 536 -13.30 11.20 -15.72
C VAL A 536 -11.86 11.56 -16.11
N LEU A 537 -10.88 11.19 -15.28
CA LEU A 537 -9.47 11.44 -15.58
C LEU A 537 -9.04 10.74 -16.86
N GLN A 538 -9.41 9.47 -17.07
CA GLN A 538 -9.14 8.74 -18.30
C GLN A 538 -9.71 9.45 -19.54
N ALA A 539 -10.99 9.82 -19.52
CA ALA A 539 -11.64 10.52 -20.64
C ALA A 539 -10.95 11.86 -20.96
N ARG A 540 -10.56 12.61 -19.93
CA ARG A 540 -9.77 13.84 -20.09
C ARG A 540 -8.40 13.58 -20.74
N MET A 541 -7.71 12.51 -20.36
CA MET A 541 -6.40 12.19 -20.92
C MET A 541 -6.47 11.75 -22.38
N GLU A 542 -7.55 11.06 -22.76
CA GLU A 542 -7.87 10.76 -24.16
C GLU A 542 -8.06 12.05 -24.98
N GLU A 543 -8.83 13.00 -24.47
CA GLU A 543 -9.06 14.30 -25.12
C GLU A 543 -7.79 15.17 -25.18
N ILE A 544 -7.04 15.26 -24.07
CA ILE A 544 -5.78 16.03 -24.02
C ILE A 544 -4.75 15.45 -24.99
N GLY A 545 -4.61 14.13 -25.05
CA GLY A 545 -3.77 13.47 -26.07
C GLY A 545 -4.19 13.88 -27.48
N ALA A 546 -5.50 13.94 -27.76
CA ALA A 546 -6.02 14.42 -29.03
C ALA A 546 -5.80 15.94 -29.26
N ALA A 547 -5.51 16.74 -28.23
CA ALA A 547 -5.20 18.17 -28.36
C ALA A 547 -3.71 18.45 -28.63
N VAL A 548 -2.80 17.51 -28.31
CA VAL A 548 -1.35 17.68 -28.49
C VAL A 548 -0.99 18.00 -29.94
N GLY A 549 -0.30 19.12 -30.15
CA GLY A 549 0.09 19.61 -31.48
C GLY A 549 -1.04 20.22 -32.31
N ARG A 550 -2.26 20.30 -31.77
CA ARG A 550 -3.45 20.85 -32.45
C ARG A 550 -4.06 22.06 -31.74
N SER A 551 -4.00 22.08 -30.41
CA SER A 551 -4.47 23.21 -29.60
C SER A 551 -3.29 24.06 -29.10
N PRO A 552 -3.38 25.40 -29.13
CA PRO A 552 -2.36 26.28 -28.57
C PRO A 552 -2.32 26.32 -27.04
N VAL A 553 -3.39 25.88 -26.35
CA VAL A 553 -3.51 25.97 -24.88
C VAL A 553 -4.60 25.03 -24.35
N LEU A 554 -4.50 24.63 -23.08
CA LEU A 554 -5.57 23.96 -22.32
C LEU A 554 -6.26 24.97 -21.41
N LEU A 555 -7.60 24.97 -21.41
CA LEU A 555 -8.41 25.84 -20.55
C LEU A 555 -8.34 25.40 -19.09
N SER A 556 -8.33 24.09 -18.83
CA SER A 556 -8.47 23.55 -17.47
C SER A 556 -7.20 23.61 -16.62
N THR A 557 -6.05 24.02 -17.16
CA THR A 557 -4.78 24.04 -16.40
C THR A 557 -4.87 24.89 -15.13
N PRO A 558 -4.64 24.32 -13.93
CA PRO A 558 -4.76 25.08 -12.69
C PRO A 558 -3.89 26.33 -12.64
N THR A 559 -4.40 27.40 -12.02
CA THR A 559 -3.65 28.61 -11.67
C THR A 559 -3.34 28.69 -10.18
N ASP A 560 -3.79 27.69 -9.41
CA ASP A 560 -3.53 27.54 -7.98
C ASP A 560 -3.34 26.06 -7.61
N VAL A 561 -2.60 25.79 -6.53
CA VAL A 561 -2.27 24.44 -6.03
C VAL A 561 -3.48 23.57 -5.67
N THR A 562 -4.63 24.18 -5.39
CA THR A 562 -5.90 23.48 -5.10
C THR A 562 -6.56 22.90 -6.34
N GLY A 563 -6.10 23.27 -7.54
CA GLY A 563 -6.75 22.91 -8.79
C GLY A 563 -7.62 24.03 -9.39
N HIS A 564 -7.85 25.13 -8.67
CA HIS A 564 -8.63 26.24 -9.19
C HIS A 564 -8.01 26.88 -10.43
N VAL A 565 -8.87 27.40 -11.30
CA VAL A 565 -8.53 28.23 -12.46
C VAL A 565 -9.10 29.63 -12.23
N SER A 566 -8.23 30.64 -12.25
CA SER A 566 -8.64 32.05 -12.22
C SER A 566 -9.53 32.34 -13.43
N ALA A 567 -10.63 33.06 -13.19
CA ALA A 567 -11.56 33.42 -14.26
C ALA A 567 -10.89 34.29 -15.33
N GLU A 568 -9.94 35.16 -14.95
CA GLU A 568 -9.15 35.94 -15.92
C GLU A 568 -8.30 35.03 -16.81
N ALA A 569 -7.60 34.06 -16.22
CA ALA A 569 -6.76 33.13 -16.97
C ALA A 569 -7.60 32.23 -17.90
N LEU A 570 -8.81 31.83 -17.48
CA LEU A 570 -9.74 31.12 -18.36
C LEU A 570 -10.08 31.97 -19.60
N LEU A 571 -10.42 33.25 -19.41
CA LEU A 571 -10.75 34.14 -20.52
C LEU A 571 -9.54 34.42 -21.42
N ASP A 572 -8.34 34.63 -20.86
CA ASP A 572 -7.11 34.79 -21.64
C ASP A 572 -6.83 33.58 -22.55
N ARG A 573 -7.03 32.38 -22.01
CA ARG A 573 -6.83 31.12 -22.76
C ARG A 573 -7.90 30.91 -23.82
N MET A 574 -9.15 31.29 -23.54
CA MET A 574 -10.23 31.24 -24.52
C MET A 574 -10.02 32.24 -25.67
N GLU A 575 -9.59 33.46 -25.37
CA GLU A 575 -9.23 34.47 -26.38
C GLU A 575 -8.06 33.99 -27.27
N ARG A 576 -7.06 33.28 -26.69
CA ARG A 576 -5.99 32.61 -27.46
C ARG A 576 -6.52 31.55 -28.42
N LEU A 577 -7.52 30.77 -28.00
CA LEU A 577 -8.16 29.76 -28.85
C LEU A 577 -8.96 30.41 -29.99
N GLU A 578 -9.76 31.43 -29.70
CA GLU A 578 -10.51 32.18 -30.72
C GLU A 578 -9.57 32.83 -31.76
N ALA A 579 -8.47 33.44 -31.29
CA ALA A 579 -7.47 34.04 -32.17
C ALA A 579 -6.79 33.00 -33.10
N ALA A 580 -6.67 31.74 -32.65
CA ALA A 580 -6.18 30.62 -33.44
C ALA A 580 -7.27 29.95 -34.30
N GLY A 581 -8.53 30.42 -34.23
CA GLY A 581 -9.66 29.81 -34.91
C GLY A 581 -9.98 28.39 -34.44
N GLN A 582 -9.67 28.07 -33.18
CA GLN A 582 -9.89 26.75 -32.58
C GLN A 582 -10.96 26.84 -31.48
N GLU A 583 -11.70 25.74 -31.28
CA GLU A 583 -12.55 25.55 -30.09
C GLU A 583 -11.82 24.61 -29.11
N PRO A 584 -12.02 24.76 -27.79
CA PRO A 584 -11.50 23.82 -26.81
C PRO A 584 -12.16 22.44 -26.95
N GLY A 585 -11.50 21.41 -26.42
CA GLY A 585 -12.15 20.12 -26.19
C GLY A 585 -13.31 20.27 -25.19
N PRO A 586 -14.43 19.55 -25.36
CA PRO A 586 -15.57 19.65 -24.46
C PRO A 586 -15.23 19.30 -23.00
N LEU A 587 -14.39 18.29 -22.74
CA LEU A 587 -14.02 17.92 -21.36
C LEU A 587 -13.02 18.90 -20.74
N ASP A 588 -12.13 19.50 -21.53
CA ASP A 588 -11.22 20.56 -21.09
C ASP A 588 -11.99 21.83 -20.71
N LEU A 589 -12.99 22.22 -21.51
CA LEU A 589 -13.90 23.31 -21.16
C LEU A 589 -14.70 22.99 -19.89
N ASP A 590 -15.34 21.82 -19.84
CA ASP A 590 -16.17 21.39 -18.72
C ASP A 590 -15.36 21.35 -17.40
N GLN A 591 -14.14 20.79 -17.46
CA GLN A 591 -13.22 20.78 -16.32
C GLN A 591 -12.77 22.19 -15.92
N ALA A 592 -12.56 23.10 -16.87
CA ALA A 592 -12.18 24.48 -16.56
C ALA A 592 -13.29 25.23 -15.84
N LEU A 593 -14.54 25.04 -16.26
CA LEU A 593 -15.72 25.63 -15.62
C LEU A 593 -15.92 25.13 -14.19
N LEU A 594 -15.71 23.83 -13.95
CA LEU A 594 -15.77 23.23 -12.61
C LEU A 594 -14.61 23.63 -11.69
N ARG A 595 -13.50 24.12 -12.26
CA ARG A 595 -12.34 24.65 -11.52
C ARG A 595 -12.43 26.14 -11.24
N LEU A 596 -13.48 26.84 -11.69
CA LEU A 596 -13.68 28.23 -11.33
C LEU A 596 -13.94 28.37 -9.81
N PRO A 597 -13.45 29.45 -9.18
CA PRO A 597 -13.78 29.75 -7.80
C PRO A 597 -15.26 30.05 -7.65
N ARG A 598 -15.79 29.87 -6.43
CA ARG A 598 -17.20 30.12 -6.11
C ARG A 598 -17.58 31.59 -6.22
N GLU A 599 -16.64 32.48 -5.87
CA GLU A 599 -16.82 33.92 -5.97
C GLU A 599 -16.04 34.42 -7.19
N ILE A 600 -16.77 35.05 -8.11
CA ILE A 600 -16.22 35.57 -9.37
C ILE A 600 -16.57 37.05 -9.46
N GLU A 601 -15.59 37.87 -9.79
CA GLU A 601 -15.79 39.32 -9.94
C GLU A 601 -16.73 39.65 -11.11
N SER A 602 -17.55 40.70 -10.93
CA SER A 602 -18.62 41.03 -11.88
C SER A 602 -18.15 41.52 -13.26
N ASP A 603 -16.91 41.99 -13.35
CA ASP A 603 -16.28 42.48 -14.58
C ASP A 603 -15.88 41.32 -15.52
N VAL A 604 -15.54 40.16 -14.97
CA VAL A 604 -15.27 38.91 -15.72
C VAL A 604 -16.43 38.56 -16.63
N LEU A 605 -17.67 38.61 -16.14
CA LEU A 605 -18.86 38.33 -16.95
C LEU A 605 -19.02 39.34 -18.10
N THR A 606 -18.65 40.60 -17.88
CA THR A 606 -18.69 41.63 -18.93
C THR A 606 -17.65 41.38 -20.02
N ARG A 607 -16.45 40.90 -19.65
CA ARG A 607 -15.42 40.46 -20.60
C ARG A 607 -15.85 39.20 -21.34
N ALA A 608 -16.35 38.19 -20.64
CA ALA A 608 -16.81 36.93 -21.22
C ALA A 608 -17.88 37.13 -22.32
N ARG A 609 -18.79 38.09 -22.16
CA ARG A 609 -19.81 38.45 -23.17
C ARG A 609 -19.25 38.96 -24.51
N ARG A 610 -17.94 39.24 -24.59
CA ARG A 610 -17.27 39.65 -25.83
C ARG A 610 -16.76 38.46 -26.64
N LEU A 611 -16.72 37.27 -26.05
CA LEU A 611 -16.36 36.03 -26.74
C LEU A 611 -17.43 35.70 -27.79
N SER A 612 -16.99 35.15 -28.92
CA SER A 612 -17.83 34.89 -30.08
C SER A 612 -18.00 33.40 -30.38
N SER A 613 -17.11 32.55 -29.86
CA SER A 613 -17.12 31.10 -30.02
C SER A 613 -18.29 30.44 -29.28
N LEU A 614 -18.57 29.18 -29.63
CA LEU A 614 -19.57 28.39 -28.93
C LEU A 614 -19.15 28.13 -27.48
N ALA A 615 -17.88 27.80 -27.25
CA ALA A 615 -17.34 27.65 -25.89
C ALA A 615 -17.44 28.95 -25.09
N GLY A 616 -17.20 30.11 -25.73
CA GLY A 616 -17.39 31.42 -25.10
C GLY A 616 -18.83 31.66 -24.62
N GLN A 617 -19.82 31.25 -25.40
CA GLN A 617 -21.23 31.35 -25.02
C GLN A 617 -21.57 30.44 -23.83
N LEU A 618 -21.01 29.22 -23.78
CA LEU A 618 -21.17 28.31 -22.64
C LEU A 618 -20.52 28.86 -21.36
N ILE A 619 -19.37 29.54 -21.46
CA ILE A 619 -18.76 30.24 -20.33
C ILE A 619 -19.70 31.33 -19.81
N VAL A 620 -20.28 32.14 -20.70
CA VAL A 620 -21.23 33.20 -20.32
C VAL A 620 -22.47 32.60 -19.63
N GLU A 621 -23.01 31.50 -20.15
CA GLU A 621 -24.14 30.81 -19.55
C GLU A 621 -23.80 30.31 -18.14
N TRP A 622 -22.68 29.60 -17.98
CA TRP A 622 -22.21 29.09 -16.69
C TRP A 622 -22.03 30.20 -15.65
N LEU A 623 -21.38 31.30 -16.03
CA LEU A 623 -21.18 32.46 -15.15
C LEU A 623 -22.50 33.15 -14.80
N THR A 624 -23.47 33.15 -15.71
CA THR A 624 -24.80 33.77 -15.48
C THR A 624 -25.68 32.93 -14.56
N THR A 625 -25.60 31.59 -14.66
CA THR A 625 -26.38 30.67 -13.82
C THR A 625 -25.77 30.42 -12.44
N GLY A 626 -24.52 30.87 -12.22
CA GLY A 626 -23.78 30.72 -10.97
C GLY A 626 -23.05 29.38 -10.85
N GLY A 627 -22.82 28.69 -11.97
CA GLY A 627 -22.13 27.41 -12.05
C GLY A 627 -22.85 26.24 -11.36
N LEU A 628 -22.08 25.22 -10.98
CA LEU A 628 -22.60 24.04 -10.30
C LEU A 628 -23.02 24.38 -8.86
N ARG A 629 -24.31 24.14 -8.55
CA ARG A 629 -24.82 24.25 -7.18
C ARG A 629 -24.31 23.10 -6.30
N ASP A 630 -24.25 23.33 -4.99
CA ASP A 630 -23.89 22.28 -4.04
C ASP A 630 -24.91 21.14 -4.08
N PRO A 631 -24.51 19.93 -4.50
CA PRO A 631 -25.40 18.79 -4.44
C PRO A 631 -25.62 18.39 -2.99
N GLU A 632 -26.83 17.92 -2.68
CA GLU A 632 -27.11 17.34 -1.36
C GLU A 632 -26.41 15.98 -1.25
N ILE A 633 -25.63 15.79 -0.17
CA ILE A 633 -24.89 14.55 0.07
C ILE A 633 -25.22 14.03 1.47
N VAL A 634 -25.71 12.80 1.54
CA VAL A 634 -26.08 12.12 2.78
C VAL A 634 -25.25 10.86 2.93
N SER A 635 -24.54 10.74 4.05
CA SER A 635 -23.81 9.52 4.42
C SER A 635 -24.62 8.71 5.43
N ALA A 636 -24.88 7.44 5.12
CA ALA A 636 -25.67 6.54 5.96
C ALA A 636 -25.06 5.14 6.06
N ALA A 637 -25.41 4.39 7.11
CA ALA A 637 -24.96 3.01 7.30
C ALA A 637 -25.82 2.03 6.48
N TYR A 638 -25.17 1.21 5.65
CA TYR A 638 -25.78 0.18 4.80
C TYR A 638 -25.23 -1.20 5.14
N GLN A 639 -26.04 -2.24 4.87
CA GLN A 639 -25.63 -3.64 4.91
C GLN A 639 -25.47 -4.15 3.48
N ILE A 640 -24.23 -4.20 3.00
CA ILE A 640 -23.95 -4.51 1.59
C ILE A 640 -23.38 -5.92 1.43
N PRO A 641 -23.77 -6.66 0.37
CA PRO A 641 -23.18 -7.96 0.06
C PRO A 641 -21.67 -7.87 -0.11
N TRP A 642 -20.95 -8.79 0.51
CA TRP A 642 -19.51 -8.91 0.35
C TRP A 642 -19.18 -9.93 -0.75
N ALA A 643 -18.18 -9.63 -1.58
CA ALA A 643 -17.81 -10.47 -2.73
C ALA A 643 -17.42 -11.92 -2.33
N TYR A 644 -17.03 -12.13 -1.07
CA TYR A 644 -16.65 -13.44 -0.53
C TYR A 644 -17.75 -14.07 0.34
N GLY A 645 -18.98 -13.58 0.25
CA GLY A 645 -20.16 -14.06 0.99
C GLY A 645 -20.49 -13.25 2.25
N GLY A 646 -21.78 -13.22 2.61
CA GLY A 646 -22.30 -12.46 3.75
C GLY A 646 -22.63 -10.99 3.42
N LYS A 647 -23.03 -10.22 4.44
CA LYS A 647 -23.21 -8.77 4.38
C LYS A 647 -22.26 -8.09 5.34
N VAL A 648 -21.75 -6.94 4.95
CA VAL A 648 -20.86 -6.12 5.78
C VAL A 648 -21.47 -4.73 6.00
N PRO A 649 -21.39 -4.17 7.21
CA PRO A 649 -21.84 -2.81 7.47
C PRO A 649 -20.87 -1.80 6.87
N ARG A 650 -21.37 -0.75 6.20
CA ARG A 650 -20.54 0.35 5.67
C ARG A 650 -21.27 1.66 5.79
N VAL A 651 -20.58 2.74 6.12
CA VAL A 651 -21.10 4.10 5.90
C VAL A 651 -20.79 4.48 4.47
N LEU A 652 -21.82 4.75 3.67
CA LEU A 652 -21.68 5.11 2.26
C LEU A 652 -22.46 6.40 1.96
N PRO A 653 -21.94 7.24 1.05
CA PRO A 653 -22.60 8.46 0.65
C PRO A 653 -23.65 8.20 -0.43
N THR A 654 -24.66 9.06 -0.47
CA THR A 654 -25.62 9.20 -1.57
C THR A 654 -25.64 10.67 -1.96
N ILE A 655 -25.46 10.96 -3.24
CA ILE A 655 -25.48 12.29 -3.83
C ILE A 655 -26.79 12.45 -4.59
N THR A 656 -27.56 13.46 -4.23
CA THR A 656 -28.73 13.88 -5.01
C THR A 656 -28.23 14.49 -6.32
N GLN A 657 -28.64 13.90 -7.45
CA GLN A 657 -28.27 14.35 -8.79
C GLN A 657 -28.58 15.85 -8.98
N PRO A 658 -27.56 16.69 -9.25
CA PRO A 658 -27.80 18.09 -9.57
C PRO A 658 -28.34 18.24 -10.99
N ASP A 659 -29.18 19.24 -11.22
CA ASP A 659 -29.53 19.68 -12.57
C ASP A 659 -28.33 20.43 -13.15
N THR A 660 -27.63 19.81 -14.10
CA THR A 660 -26.37 20.32 -14.66
C THR A 660 -26.20 19.92 -16.12
N THR A 661 -25.62 20.82 -16.91
CA THR A 661 -25.20 20.55 -18.30
C THR A 661 -23.76 20.03 -18.38
N SER A 662 -23.03 20.01 -17.25
CA SER A 662 -21.66 19.49 -17.15
C SER A 662 -21.66 17.96 -17.20
N THR A 663 -20.89 17.39 -18.13
CA THR A 663 -20.75 15.93 -18.29
C THR A 663 -19.93 15.35 -17.14
N ILE A 664 -18.89 16.04 -16.70
CA ILE A 664 -18.05 15.65 -15.58
C ILE A 664 -18.86 15.68 -14.28
N ALA A 665 -19.59 16.77 -14.01
CA ALA A 665 -20.39 16.86 -12.78
C ALA A 665 -21.51 15.81 -12.75
N ALA A 666 -22.20 15.58 -13.88
CA ALA A 666 -23.23 14.54 -13.97
C ALA A 666 -22.65 13.15 -13.63
N SER A 667 -21.50 12.79 -14.22
CA SER A 667 -20.82 11.52 -13.93
C SER A 667 -20.38 11.41 -12.46
N LEU A 668 -19.73 12.43 -11.91
CA LEU A 668 -19.22 12.42 -10.53
C LEU A 668 -20.35 12.47 -9.49
N CYS A 669 -21.49 13.06 -9.79
CA CYS A 669 -22.61 13.10 -8.85
C CYS A 669 -23.46 11.82 -8.89
N GLU A 670 -23.26 10.90 -9.84
CA GLU A 670 -24.07 9.67 -9.97
C GLU A 670 -23.70 8.60 -8.93
N LEU A 671 -23.88 8.93 -7.66
CA LEU A 671 -23.47 8.09 -6.54
C LEU A 671 -24.65 7.86 -5.58
N PRO A 672 -25.11 6.62 -5.34
CA PRO A 672 -24.61 5.36 -5.89
C PRO A 672 -24.87 5.15 -7.40
N PRO A 673 -24.09 4.26 -8.04
CA PRO A 673 -24.38 3.77 -9.38
C PRO A 673 -25.83 3.28 -9.47
N LYS A 674 -26.60 3.70 -10.49
CA LYS A 674 -28.00 3.27 -10.71
C LYS A 674 -28.97 3.60 -9.55
N GLY A 675 -28.59 4.49 -8.63
CA GLY A 675 -29.48 5.00 -7.58
C GLY A 675 -29.63 4.10 -6.34
N GLU A 676 -28.92 2.96 -6.23
CA GLU A 676 -28.93 2.16 -4.99
C GLU A 676 -27.60 1.44 -4.69
N TRP A 677 -27.27 1.30 -3.40
CA TRP A 677 -26.14 0.50 -2.94
C TRP A 677 -26.50 -1.00 -2.86
N SER A 678 -26.45 -1.68 -4.01
CA SER A 678 -26.76 -3.13 -4.10
C SER A 678 -25.54 -4.05 -4.00
N PHE A 679 -24.34 -3.53 -4.30
CA PHE A 679 -23.05 -4.19 -4.11
C PHE A 679 -21.94 -3.13 -4.10
N LEU A 680 -20.79 -3.44 -3.48
CA LEU A 680 -19.57 -2.67 -3.74
C LEU A 680 -18.99 -3.19 -5.06
N THR A 681 -18.91 -2.36 -6.09
CA THR A 681 -18.18 -2.71 -7.31
C THR A 681 -16.70 -2.88 -6.94
N VAL A 682 -16.18 -4.11 -6.88
CA VAL A 682 -14.79 -4.40 -6.48
C VAL A 682 -13.83 -4.43 -7.70
N GLY A 683 -14.10 -3.71 -8.78
CA GLY A 683 -13.14 -3.60 -9.91
C GLY A 683 -13.32 -2.32 -10.71
N PRO A 684 -12.29 -1.84 -11.45
CA PRO A 684 -10.85 -2.01 -11.30
C PRO A 684 -10.29 -0.98 -10.29
N TYR A 685 -10.79 -0.98 -9.05
CA TYR A 685 -10.24 -0.15 -7.95
C TYR A 685 -8.85 -0.62 -7.46
N PHE A 686 -8.06 -1.33 -8.27
CA PHE A 686 -6.83 -2.02 -7.88
C PHE A 686 -5.57 -1.14 -7.76
N HIS A 687 -5.64 0.18 -8.00
CA HIS A 687 -4.43 0.99 -8.13
C HIS A 687 -4.48 2.31 -7.33
N PRO A 688 -4.11 2.34 -6.04
CA PRO A 688 -4.14 3.55 -5.19
C PRO A 688 -3.26 4.78 -5.56
N PRO A 689 -2.26 4.77 -6.46
CA PRO A 689 -1.38 5.95 -6.62
C PRO A 689 -2.08 7.22 -7.16
N HIS A 690 -3.21 7.09 -7.85
CA HIS A 690 -3.84 8.20 -8.58
C HIS A 690 -4.88 9.01 -7.81
N ALA A 691 -5.34 8.53 -6.64
CA ALA A 691 -6.38 9.22 -5.88
C ALA A 691 -5.94 10.63 -5.47
N THR A 692 -4.62 10.88 -5.39
CA THR A 692 -4.00 12.18 -5.10
C THR A 692 -4.35 13.27 -6.12
N TRP A 693 -4.84 12.93 -7.31
CA TRP A 693 -5.33 13.89 -8.32
C TRP A 693 -6.79 14.28 -8.12
N TRP A 694 -7.55 13.55 -7.30
CA TRP A 694 -8.98 13.78 -7.16
C TRP A 694 -9.34 15.14 -6.53
N PRO A 695 -8.59 15.66 -5.53
CA PRO A 695 -8.93 16.96 -4.93
C PRO A 695 -8.98 18.11 -5.94
N ILE A 696 -8.20 18.03 -7.02
CA ILE A 696 -8.13 19.08 -8.06
C ILE A 696 -9.19 18.93 -9.17
N LEU A 697 -10.05 17.89 -9.13
CA LEU A 697 -11.14 17.71 -10.10
C LEU A 697 -12.32 18.64 -9.84
N LEU A 698 -12.69 18.81 -8.56
CA LEU A 698 -13.78 19.68 -8.14
C LEU A 698 -13.30 20.54 -6.97
N PRO A 699 -12.36 21.47 -7.21
CA PRO A 699 -11.75 22.24 -6.13
C PRO A 699 -12.75 23.15 -5.44
N SER A 700 -13.87 23.49 -6.09
CA SER A 700 -15.00 24.21 -5.48
C SER A 700 -16.00 23.31 -4.75
N HIS A 701 -16.01 21.99 -4.95
CA HIS A 701 -17.04 21.08 -4.41
C HIS A 701 -16.40 19.87 -3.72
N ARG A 702 -15.57 20.15 -2.70
CA ARG A 702 -14.78 19.13 -1.98
C ARG A 702 -15.60 17.94 -1.47
N GLU A 703 -16.85 18.16 -1.07
CA GLU A 703 -17.71 17.14 -0.47
C GLU A 703 -18.05 16.02 -1.49
N VAL A 704 -18.13 16.36 -2.79
CA VAL A 704 -18.35 15.37 -3.86
C VAL A 704 -17.15 14.44 -3.98
N ILE A 705 -15.93 14.99 -3.93
CA ILE A 705 -14.71 14.17 -3.96
C ILE A 705 -14.54 13.37 -2.66
N ALA A 706 -14.91 13.95 -1.51
CA ALA A 706 -14.94 13.23 -0.24
C ALA A 706 -15.89 12.03 -0.30
N ALA A 707 -17.02 12.13 -1.01
CA ALA A 707 -17.94 11.01 -1.22
C ALA A 707 -17.28 9.85 -1.96
N HIS A 708 -16.60 10.13 -3.07
CA HIS A 708 -15.85 9.09 -3.79
C HIS A 708 -14.73 8.48 -2.95
N ALA A 709 -14.00 9.30 -2.18
CA ALA A 709 -12.96 8.81 -1.28
C ALA A 709 -13.55 7.94 -0.13
N LEU A 710 -14.73 8.30 0.38
CA LEU A 710 -15.41 7.55 1.45
C LEU A 710 -15.82 6.14 1.01
N VAL A 711 -16.22 5.95 -0.26
CA VAL A 711 -16.54 4.63 -0.81
C VAL A 711 -15.32 3.67 -0.71
N LEU A 712 -14.11 4.20 -0.83
CA LEU A 712 -12.86 3.42 -0.77
C LEU A 712 -12.35 3.21 0.65
N ALA A 713 -12.59 4.17 1.55
CA ALA A 713 -12.01 4.23 2.89
C ALA A 713 -12.09 2.91 3.70
N PRO A 714 -13.23 2.20 3.76
CA PRO A 714 -13.36 0.93 4.50
C PRO A 714 -12.35 -0.14 4.08
N SER A 715 -12.12 -0.28 2.77
CA SER A 715 -11.23 -1.30 2.21
C SER A 715 -9.75 -0.91 2.30
N ARG A 716 -9.47 0.39 2.39
CA ARG A 716 -8.13 0.97 2.24
C ARG A 716 -7.49 1.43 3.54
N ASN A 717 -8.26 1.51 4.63
CA ASN A 717 -7.73 1.95 5.92
C ASN A 717 -6.61 1.04 6.48
N GLU A 718 -6.51 -0.19 5.98
CA GLU A 718 -5.48 -1.18 6.36
C GLU A 718 -4.30 -1.26 5.38
N GLU A 719 -4.28 -0.42 4.34
CA GLU A 719 -3.32 -0.41 3.22
C GLU A 719 -2.72 0.98 2.97
N ARG A 720 -1.56 1.05 2.30
CA ARG A 720 -1.01 2.33 1.82
C ARG A 720 -1.79 2.71 0.57
N SER A 721 -2.63 3.72 0.70
CA SER A 721 -3.67 4.04 -0.30
C SER A 721 -3.71 5.50 -0.71
N ASN A 722 -2.88 6.35 -0.09
CA ASN A 722 -2.83 7.80 -0.23
C ASN A 722 -4.14 8.51 0.17
N LEU A 723 -5.04 7.83 0.89
CA LEU A 723 -6.30 8.41 1.36
C LEU A 723 -6.05 9.60 2.31
N GLY A 724 -5.01 9.54 3.14
CA GLY A 724 -4.59 10.64 3.99
C GLY A 724 -4.13 11.84 3.16
N THR A 725 -3.33 11.62 2.11
CA THR A 725 -2.92 12.67 1.15
C THR A 725 -4.13 13.31 0.46
N VAL A 726 -5.11 12.52 0.03
CA VAL A 726 -6.36 13.02 -0.58
C VAL A 726 -7.12 13.89 0.40
N LEU A 727 -7.32 13.40 1.62
CA LEU A 727 -7.99 14.12 2.69
C LEU A 727 -7.30 15.46 3.00
N LEU A 728 -5.97 15.47 3.09
CA LEU A 728 -5.20 16.70 3.28
C LEU A 728 -5.41 17.69 2.12
N GLY A 729 -5.36 17.21 0.87
CA GLY A 729 -5.66 18.03 -0.31
C GLY A 729 -7.06 18.65 -0.28
N LEU A 730 -8.07 17.90 0.19
CA LEU A 730 -9.45 18.39 0.32
C LEU A 730 -9.62 19.46 1.42
N THR A 731 -8.72 19.55 2.40
CA THR A 731 -8.76 20.65 3.38
C THR A 731 -8.42 22.00 2.77
N HIS A 732 -7.64 22.00 1.68
CA HIS A 732 -7.26 23.21 0.96
C HIS A 732 -8.25 23.59 -0.15
N ALA A 733 -9.09 22.66 -0.61
CA ALA A 733 -10.18 22.94 -1.53
C ALA A 733 -11.25 23.86 -0.90
N ASP A 734 -12.20 24.33 -1.71
CA ASP A 734 -13.35 25.16 -1.35
C ASP A 734 -14.65 24.33 -1.24
N GLY A 735 -15.71 24.98 -0.78
CA GLY A 735 -17.03 24.36 -0.56
C GLY A 735 -17.28 23.82 0.84
N PRO A 736 -18.49 23.29 1.09
CA PRO A 736 -18.92 22.87 2.41
C PRO A 736 -18.13 21.67 2.91
N ILE A 737 -18.02 21.57 4.24
CA ILE A 737 -17.58 20.36 4.94
C ILE A 737 -18.84 19.75 5.55
N GLY A 738 -19.29 18.67 4.94
CA GLY A 738 -20.45 17.92 5.40
C GLY A 738 -20.07 16.64 6.14
N SER A 739 -21.10 15.83 6.41
CA SER A 739 -20.95 14.55 7.11
C SER A 739 -20.01 13.57 6.40
N THR A 740 -19.83 13.70 5.09
CA THR A 740 -19.03 12.77 4.28
C THR A 740 -17.54 13.05 4.46
N MET A 741 -17.13 14.31 4.37
CA MET A 741 -15.75 14.71 4.65
C MET A 741 -15.37 14.38 6.09
N VAL A 742 -16.25 14.67 7.03
CA VAL A 742 -16.02 14.37 8.45
C VAL A 742 -15.93 12.86 8.73
N THR A 743 -16.75 12.05 8.05
CA THR A 743 -16.64 10.58 8.13
C THR A 743 -15.34 10.07 7.50
N LEU A 744 -14.91 10.66 6.38
CA LEU A 744 -13.62 10.36 5.76
C LEU A 744 -12.44 10.71 6.69
N LEU A 745 -12.51 11.84 7.38
CA LEU A 745 -11.55 12.24 8.41
C LEU A 745 -11.47 11.21 9.54
N ALA A 746 -12.61 10.72 10.04
CA ALA A 746 -12.65 9.66 11.05
C ALA A 746 -11.97 8.36 10.59
N TYR A 747 -12.16 7.95 9.32
CA TYR A 747 -11.40 6.83 8.74
C TYR A 747 -9.91 7.10 8.73
N GLY A 748 -9.47 8.26 8.22
CA GLY A 748 -8.06 8.66 8.14
C GLY A 748 -7.35 8.66 9.50
N LEU A 749 -7.99 9.19 10.54
CA LEU A 749 -7.48 9.17 11.92
C LEU A 749 -7.31 7.74 12.47
N SER A 750 -7.97 6.74 11.88
CA SER A 750 -7.88 5.32 12.23
C SER A 750 -7.01 4.49 11.26
N ALA A 751 -6.31 5.12 10.32
CA ALA A 751 -5.50 4.41 9.33
C ALA A 751 -4.42 3.54 9.96
N LYS A 752 -4.10 2.39 9.37
CA LYS A 752 -3.03 1.50 9.88
C LYS A 752 -1.64 2.06 9.62
N HIS A 753 -1.45 2.73 8.49
CA HIS A 753 -0.16 3.28 8.10
C HIS A 753 0.09 4.65 8.71
N ARG A 754 1.31 4.85 9.22
CA ARG A 754 1.69 6.05 9.95
C ARG A 754 1.59 7.32 9.10
N LYS A 755 2.02 7.27 7.84
CA LYS A 755 1.91 8.42 6.92
C LYS A 755 0.46 8.85 6.71
N GLU A 756 -0.43 7.91 6.38
CA GLU A 756 -1.86 8.20 6.17
C GLU A 756 -2.49 8.84 7.41
N ARG A 757 -2.16 8.34 8.60
CA ARG A 757 -2.62 8.94 9.87
C ARG A 757 -2.05 10.34 10.09
N ALA A 758 -0.77 10.55 9.81
CA ALA A 758 -0.13 11.85 9.97
C ALA A 758 -0.79 12.90 9.05
N ASP A 759 -1.03 12.55 7.80
CA ASP A 759 -1.73 13.43 6.84
C ASP A 759 -3.17 13.73 7.31
N ALA A 760 -3.86 12.75 7.93
CA ALA A 760 -5.19 12.96 8.53
C ALA A 760 -5.17 13.83 9.80
N VAL A 761 -4.12 13.73 10.62
CA VAL A 761 -3.91 14.62 11.77
C VAL A 761 -3.64 16.05 11.29
N GLU A 762 -2.82 16.22 10.26
CA GLU A 762 -2.57 17.51 9.63
C GLU A 762 -3.84 18.10 8.99
N ALA A 763 -4.68 17.27 8.39
CA ALA A 763 -5.99 17.67 7.91
C ALA A 763 -6.89 18.18 9.05
N LEU A 764 -6.98 17.45 10.16
CA LEU A 764 -7.73 17.88 11.35
C LEU A 764 -7.21 19.22 11.89
N LEU A 765 -5.89 19.37 12.01
CA LEU A 765 -5.25 20.61 12.48
C LEU A 765 -5.53 21.78 11.54
N THR A 766 -5.50 21.55 10.22
CA THR A 766 -5.81 22.56 9.21
C THR A 766 -7.26 23.04 9.32
N LEU A 767 -8.21 22.12 9.49
CA LEU A 767 -9.62 22.46 9.66
C LEU A 767 -9.90 23.18 10.98
N SER A 768 -9.27 22.71 12.06
CA SER A 768 -9.29 23.33 13.40
C SER A 768 -8.78 24.77 13.35
N ALA A 769 -7.59 24.99 12.80
CA ALA A 769 -6.97 26.30 12.70
C ALA A 769 -7.78 27.29 11.84
N ARG A 770 -8.58 26.80 10.89
CA ARG A 770 -9.47 27.60 10.03
C ARG A 770 -10.87 27.78 10.62
N GLY A 771 -11.18 27.17 11.76
CA GLY A 771 -12.53 27.18 12.35
C GLY A 771 -13.58 26.47 11.50
N MET A 772 -13.17 25.51 10.68
CA MET A 772 -14.03 24.78 9.73
C MET A 772 -14.41 23.38 10.21
N LEU A 773 -13.86 22.91 11.34
CA LEU A 773 -14.12 21.58 11.87
C LEU A 773 -15.47 21.52 12.61
N ASN A 774 -16.40 20.71 12.12
CA ASN A 774 -17.60 20.35 12.88
C ASN A 774 -17.29 19.21 13.86
N VAL A 775 -17.04 19.56 15.12
CA VAL A 775 -16.68 18.61 16.19
C VAL A 775 -17.79 17.60 16.50
N LEU A 776 -19.06 18.02 16.39
CA LEU A 776 -20.22 17.17 16.67
C LEU A 776 -20.38 16.09 15.60
N ASP A 777 -20.27 16.48 14.33
CA ASP A 777 -20.33 15.52 13.21
C ASP A 777 -19.16 14.54 13.29
N LEU A 778 -17.98 14.97 13.74
CA LEU A 778 -16.80 14.11 13.87
C LEU A 778 -16.98 13.10 15.00
N ALA A 779 -17.50 13.54 16.14
CA ALA A 779 -17.86 12.66 17.24
C ALA A 779 -18.89 11.61 16.79
N GLN A 780 -19.94 12.03 16.09
CA GLN A 780 -20.97 11.13 15.58
C GLN A 780 -20.41 10.12 14.58
N ALA A 781 -19.55 10.55 13.66
CA ALA A 781 -18.90 9.66 12.70
C ALA A 781 -18.00 8.63 13.41
N ILE A 782 -17.18 9.05 14.39
CA ILE A 782 -16.34 8.14 15.18
C ILE A 782 -17.21 7.09 15.89
N VAL A 783 -18.29 7.52 16.55
CA VAL A 783 -19.23 6.63 17.25
C VAL A 783 -19.85 5.61 16.30
N THR A 784 -20.42 6.07 15.18
CA THR A 784 -21.06 5.20 14.19
C THR A 784 -20.08 4.17 13.65
N LEU A 785 -18.86 4.59 13.28
CA LEU A 785 -17.84 3.69 12.74
C LEU A 785 -17.30 2.69 13.77
N VAL A 786 -17.20 3.06 15.05
CA VAL A 786 -16.85 2.14 16.14
C VAL A 786 -17.94 1.09 16.34
N GLN A 787 -19.20 1.49 16.37
CA GLN A 787 -20.35 0.58 16.58
C GLN A 787 -20.47 -0.47 15.48
N ILE A 788 -20.20 -0.10 14.22
CA ILE A 788 -20.23 -1.03 13.10
C ILE A 788 -18.92 -1.81 12.90
N GLY A 789 -17.89 -1.56 13.74
CA GLY A 789 -16.62 -2.28 13.73
C GLY A 789 -15.62 -1.86 12.65
N GLU A 790 -15.88 -0.77 11.92
CA GLU A 790 -15.04 -0.23 10.85
C GLU A 790 -13.87 0.61 11.35
N LEU A 791 -13.89 1.03 12.63
CA LEU A 791 -12.89 1.91 13.22
C LEU A 791 -12.23 1.28 14.45
N LYS A 792 -10.91 1.49 14.59
CA LYS A 792 -10.12 1.03 15.75
C LYS A 792 -9.88 2.20 16.71
N LEU A 793 -10.62 2.20 17.83
CA LEU A 793 -10.60 3.32 18.78
C LEU A 793 -9.19 3.69 19.27
N ASN A 794 -8.30 2.72 19.47
CA ASN A 794 -6.92 2.99 19.89
C ASN A 794 -6.15 3.87 18.91
N ARG A 795 -6.32 3.66 17.59
CA ARG A 795 -5.64 4.45 16.56
C ARG A 795 -6.17 5.88 16.53
N VAL A 796 -7.49 6.04 16.71
CA VAL A 796 -8.10 7.38 16.80
C VAL A 796 -7.62 8.11 18.05
N THR A 797 -7.53 7.43 19.21
CA THR A 797 -6.97 8.02 20.42
C THR A 797 -5.53 8.48 20.23
N GLU A 798 -4.69 7.68 19.55
CA GLU A 798 -3.31 8.06 19.19
C GLU A 798 -3.30 9.34 18.33
N SER A 799 -4.09 9.37 17.25
CA SER A 799 -4.17 10.54 16.34
C SER A 799 -4.70 11.80 17.04
N LEU A 800 -5.73 11.68 17.89
CA LEU A 800 -6.24 12.79 18.68
C LEU A 800 -5.23 13.28 19.73
N THR A 801 -4.40 12.37 20.28
CA THR A 801 -3.29 12.75 21.17
C THR A 801 -2.23 13.57 20.43
N GLU A 802 -1.88 13.16 19.21
CA GLU A 802 -0.96 13.92 18.35
C GLU A 802 -1.52 15.30 18.00
N ALA A 803 -2.80 15.39 17.62
CA ALA A 803 -3.47 16.65 17.35
C ALA A 803 -3.54 17.57 18.59
N ALA A 804 -3.87 17.02 19.75
CA ALA A 804 -3.92 17.76 21.01
C ALA A 804 -2.55 18.38 21.33
N ARG A 805 -1.47 17.58 21.24
CA ARG A 805 -0.09 18.04 21.46
C ARG A 805 0.38 19.08 20.44
N ALA A 806 -0.23 19.10 19.25
CA ALA A 806 0.00 20.12 18.24
C ALA A 806 -0.84 21.40 18.42
N GLY A 807 -1.61 21.50 19.51
CA GLY A 807 -2.36 22.69 19.91
C GLY A 807 -3.88 22.57 19.83
N ALA A 808 -4.44 21.48 19.28
CA ALA A 808 -5.89 21.34 19.07
C ALA A 808 -6.65 20.83 20.33
N TYR A 809 -6.16 21.12 21.54
CA TYR A 809 -6.74 20.60 22.77
C TYR A 809 -8.24 20.93 22.91
N ALA A 810 -8.69 22.12 22.48
CA ALA A 810 -10.09 22.56 22.57
C ALA A 810 -11.03 21.74 21.68
N ASP A 811 -10.65 21.49 20.42
CA ASP A 811 -11.46 20.67 19.51
C ASP A 811 -11.42 19.20 19.92
N VAL A 812 -10.27 18.71 20.39
CA VAL A 812 -10.12 17.33 20.86
C VAL A 812 -11.02 17.05 22.05
N ILE A 813 -11.07 17.93 23.06
CA ILE A 813 -11.98 17.72 24.20
C ILE A 813 -13.44 17.78 23.76
N ALA A 814 -13.83 18.69 22.86
CA ALA A 814 -15.19 18.77 22.35
C ALA A 814 -15.61 17.46 21.64
N VAL A 815 -14.78 16.97 20.71
CA VAL A 815 -15.02 15.69 20.01
C VAL A 815 -15.15 14.52 20.99
N ILE A 816 -14.26 14.43 21.98
CA ILE A 816 -14.30 13.31 22.93
C ILE A 816 -15.52 13.44 23.85
N ALA A 817 -15.84 14.64 24.35
CA ALA A 817 -16.99 14.87 25.21
C ALA A 817 -18.31 14.50 24.53
N ASP A 818 -18.45 14.77 23.23
CA ASP A 818 -19.63 14.41 22.43
C ASP A 818 -19.68 12.92 22.08
N ALA A 819 -18.52 12.26 21.90
CA ALA A 819 -18.46 10.82 21.60
C ALA A 819 -18.64 9.92 22.84
N LEU A 820 -18.18 10.38 24.01
CA LEU A 820 -18.15 9.59 25.24
C LEU A 820 -19.51 9.02 25.68
N PRO A 821 -20.64 9.78 25.64
CA PRO A 821 -21.94 9.27 26.06
C PRO A 821 -22.36 7.97 25.38
N VAL A 822 -21.94 7.74 24.13
CA VAL A 822 -22.26 6.52 23.38
C VAL A 822 -21.16 5.46 23.52
N LEU A 823 -19.92 5.86 23.78
CA LEU A 823 -18.79 4.94 23.95
C LEU A 823 -18.68 4.35 25.37
N ILE A 824 -19.28 5.01 26.36
CA ILE A 824 -19.35 4.51 27.74
C ILE A 824 -20.21 3.24 27.76
N PRO A 825 -19.68 2.10 28.24
CA PRO A 825 -20.43 0.86 28.27
C PRO A 825 -21.56 0.93 29.30
N GLU A 826 -22.70 0.36 28.93
CA GLU A 826 -23.80 0.12 29.85
C GLU A 826 -23.34 -0.77 31.03
N PRO A 827 -24.00 -0.69 32.20
CA PRO A 827 -23.65 -1.52 33.35
C PRO A 827 -23.61 -3.02 32.99
N GLY A 828 -22.44 -3.65 33.15
CA GLY A 828 -22.22 -5.08 32.87
C GLY A 828 -21.60 -5.37 31.51
N GLU A 829 -21.52 -4.39 30.62
CA GLU A 829 -20.84 -4.53 29.33
C GLU A 829 -19.32 -4.32 29.44
N LYS A 830 -18.57 -4.96 28.53
CA LYS A 830 -17.12 -4.83 28.47
C LYS A 830 -16.75 -3.54 27.77
N ALA A 831 -16.01 -2.68 28.45
CA ALA A 831 -15.49 -1.44 27.86
C ALA A 831 -14.60 -1.72 26.63
N PRO A 832 -14.66 -0.88 25.58
CA PRO A 832 -13.66 -0.87 24.52
C PRO A 832 -12.25 -0.74 25.11
N ASN A 833 -11.29 -1.53 24.63
CA ASN A 833 -9.95 -1.60 25.22
C ASN A 833 -9.24 -0.23 25.32
N ALA A 834 -9.51 0.69 24.40
CA ALA A 834 -8.90 2.02 24.33
C ALA A 834 -9.69 3.13 25.05
N LEU A 835 -10.88 2.82 25.58
CA LEU A 835 -11.72 3.81 26.26
C LEU A 835 -10.99 4.50 27.44
N PRO A 836 -10.20 3.80 28.28
CA PRO A 836 -9.44 4.45 29.34
C PRO A 836 -8.39 5.45 28.82
N ASP A 837 -7.74 5.16 27.68
CA ASP A 837 -6.76 6.07 27.07
C ASP A 837 -7.47 7.32 26.51
N LEU A 838 -8.66 7.16 25.92
CA LEU A 838 -9.47 8.26 25.42
C LEU A 838 -9.94 9.20 26.55
N ILE A 839 -10.38 8.63 27.69
CA ILE A 839 -10.78 9.42 28.87
C ILE A 839 -9.58 10.13 29.49
N ALA A 840 -8.41 9.49 29.51
CA ALA A 840 -7.17 10.12 29.99
C ALA A 840 -6.79 11.33 29.12
N LEU A 841 -6.90 11.19 27.79
CA LEU A 841 -6.68 12.30 26.85
C LEU A 841 -7.70 13.44 27.07
N ALA A 842 -8.97 13.11 27.28
CA ALA A 842 -9.97 14.12 27.61
C ALA A 842 -9.64 14.85 28.93
N ALA A 843 -9.13 14.14 29.94
CA ALA A 843 -8.74 14.77 31.20
C ALA A 843 -7.57 15.74 31.00
N GLU A 844 -6.54 15.33 30.25
CA GLU A 844 -5.42 16.19 29.86
C GLU A 844 -5.89 17.43 29.08
N ALA A 845 -6.77 17.24 28.09
CA ALA A 845 -7.29 18.33 27.28
C ALA A 845 -8.17 19.30 28.08
N ALA A 846 -9.01 18.80 28.98
CA ALA A 846 -9.82 19.62 29.87
C ALA A 846 -8.97 20.39 30.89
N GLU A 847 -7.88 19.80 31.39
CA GLU A 847 -6.91 20.49 32.26
C GLU A 847 -6.18 21.61 31.51
N ALA A 848 -5.74 21.34 30.27
CA ALA A 848 -5.01 22.31 29.44
C ALA A 848 -5.89 23.49 28.98
N THR A 849 -7.16 23.24 28.69
CA THR A 849 -8.10 24.24 28.14
C THR A 849 -8.98 24.90 29.18
N GLY A 850 -9.09 24.31 30.37
CA GLY A 850 -10.07 24.72 31.37
C GLY A 850 -11.52 24.37 30.99
N ALA A 851 -11.75 23.39 30.10
CA ALA A 851 -13.09 23.00 29.69
C ALA A 851 -13.97 22.56 30.88
N ARG A 852 -15.26 22.93 30.83
CA ARG A 852 -16.29 22.62 31.83
C ARG A 852 -17.57 22.20 31.09
N THR A 853 -17.61 20.94 30.69
CA THR A 853 -18.72 20.36 29.94
C THR A 853 -19.29 19.16 30.69
N GLU A 854 -20.60 19.04 30.77
CA GLU A 854 -21.26 17.86 31.33
C GLU A 854 -21.18 16.69 30.34
N VAL A 855 -20.69 15.53 30.79
CA VAL A 855 -20.62 14.30 29.98
C VAL A 855 -21.54 13.26 30.59
N LYS A 856 -22.64 12.94 29.88
CA LYS A 856 -23.64 11.96 30.32
C LYS A 856 -23.00 10.57 30.57
N GLY A 857 -23.34 9.94 31.69
CA GLY A 857 -22.86 8.61 32.09
C GLY A 857 -21.45 8.59 32.70
N LEU A 858 -20.68 9.68 32.62
CA LEU A 858 -19.33 9.75 33.20
C LEU A 858 -19.36 9.68 34.74
N ALA A 859 -20.30 10.39 35.37
CA ALA A 859 -20.48 10.40 36.83
C ALA A 859 -20.78 8.99 37.37
N ASP A 860 -21.61 8.22 36.66
CA ASP A 860 -21.94 6.85 37.05
C ASP A 860 -20.72 5.94 37.00
N VAL A 861 -19.89 6.04 35.96
CA VAL A 861 -18.63 5.28 35.86
C VAL A 861 -17.66 5.66 36.97
N ALA A 862 -17.56 6.96 37.30
CA ALA A 862 -16.75 7.45 38.40
C ALA A 862 -17.24 6.92 39.76
N ALA A 863 -18.55 6.74 39.94
CA ALA A 863 -19.19 6.26 41.17
C ALA A 863 -19.14 4.73 41.37
N ARG A 864 -18.81 3.93 40.33
CA ARG A 864 -18.80 2.44 40.40
C ARG A 864 -17.85 1.86 41.47
N GLY A 865 -16.86 2.63 41.93
CA GLY A 865 -15.83 2.17 42.87
C GLY A 865 -14.84 1.17 42.24
N GLY A 866 -13.70 0.97 42.89
CA GLY A 866 -12.66 0.02 42.46
C GLY A 866 -11.41 0.65 41.84
N SER A 867 -10.38 -0.17 41.63
CA SER A 867 -9.03 0.27 41.23
C SER A 867 -8.74 0.12 39.73
N SER A 868 -9.77 -0.06 38.90
CA SER A 868 -9.57 -0.20 37.45
C SER A 868 -9.09 1.11 36.83
N ARG A 869 -8.28 1.05 35.78
CA ARG A 869 -7.81 2.26 35.07
C ARG A 869 -8.97 3.09 34.54
N LEU A 870 -10.00 2.45 33.99
CA LEU A 870 -11.21 3.11 33.51
C LEU A 870 -11.85 4.00 34.59
N VAL A 871 -12.07 3.45 35.79
CA VAL A 871 -12.68 4.19 36.91
C VAL A 871 -11.77 5.33 37.36
N ARG A 872 -10.46 5.12 37.46
CA ARG A 872 -9.51 6.18 37.87
C ARG A 872 -9.51 7.36 36.91
N GLU A 873 -9.43 7.11 35.61
CA GLU A 873 -9.45 8.19 34.60
C GLU A 873 -10.83 8.86 34.54
N ALA A 874 -11.93 8.12 34.71
CA ALA A 874 -13.28 8.69 34.76
C ALA A 874 -13.46 9.63 35.97
N VAL A 875 -12.94 9.25 37.14
CA VAL A 875 -12.93 10.12 38.34
C VAL A 875 -12.12 11.38 38.09
N ARG A 876 -10.93 11.25 37.46
CA ARG A 876 -10.08 12.40 37.11
C ARG A 876 -10.81 13.36 36.18
N LEU A 877 -11.32 12.86 35.05
CA LEU A 877 -12.04 13.67 34.08
C LEU A 877 -13.28 14.34 34.69
N HIS A 878 -14.10 13.57 35.43
CA HIS A 878 -15.31 14.11 36.06
C HIS A 878 -14.99 15.25 37.02
N ARG A 879 -13.94 15.10 37.84
CA ARG A 879 -13.47 16.16 38.74
C ARG A 879 -13.00 17.39 37.96
N THR A 880 -12.21 17.22 36.91
CA THR A 880 -11.71 18.34 36.10
C THR A 880 -12.85 19.12 35.46
N LEU A 881 -13.87 18.42 34.94
CA LEU A 881 -15.01 19.04 34.27
C LEU A 881 -16.00 19.73 35.24
N THR A 882 -16.04 19.30 36.52
CA THR A 882 -17.01 19.79 37.52
C THR A 882 -16.40 20.70 38.59
N ALA A 883 -15.07 20.89 38.61
CA ALA A 883 -14.42 21.77 39.57
C ALA A 883 -14.88 23.22 39.37
N GLU A 884 -15.51 23.79 40.41
CA GLU A 884 -15.85 25.22 40.49
C GLU A 884 -14.56 26.06 40.56
N ASP A 885 -14.56 27.21 39.86
CA ASP A 885 -13.43 28.13 39.82
C ASP A 885 -13.12 28.63 41.24
N THR A 886 -12.04 28.13 41.83
CA THR A 886 -11.37 28.80 42.95
C THR A 886 -10.33 29.73 42.35
N ARG A 887 -10.79 30.84 41.78
CA ARG A 887 -9.93 31.99 41.44
C ARG A 887 -10.41 33.23 42.16
#